data_AF-A0A9P5PKN1-F1
#
_entry.id   AF-A0A9P5PKN1-F1
#
_cell.length_a   1.000
_cell.length_b   1.000
_cell.length_c   1.000
_cell.angle_alpha   90.00
_cell.angle_beta   90.00
_cell.angle_gamma   90.00
#
_symmetry.space_group_name_H-M   'P 1'
#
loop_
_entity.id
_entity.type
_entity.pdbx_description
1 polymer ?
#
loop_
_entity_poly.entity_id
_entity_poly.type
_entity_poly.pdbx_seq_one_letter_code
_entity_poly.pdbx_strand_id
1 'polypeptide(L)'
;MFEQNYVPLFEEHFDHDLVIQKLPTTPHAAAKLRFALPLLADGGDTGVRRTDAITHGLSGFGRRNSLLVIYVAAVVLANKTLLNSKGLKLHFTIFEMQEEKEAGSGYSCQTTCDGALNTGIPTMVTIPKVTDTDLPASDIKDLMDLAQTITAELEKNIDEHKTVLKEENLAALELFVKAIDAAGKKISPKEAFTTRGAIGRIQQPKIENALAYIDANMKDMITIDRRFGQVVSELILTNPQKPKLMVHTIRNPTVVVPYEFDFVHMSNGTPWAPPVTPGPMVTAAIPNHDDVRRFLADNNLLDSSGQIKTTAKIGVAGLSLSAYDYVPLVLRYTSIIEPTDTGYKISEANAKHYPGLLTFVSHSGVPAPPRHVDPKHFTIPAGLRLILTTEEVHTLLLQKKFDWLSFWKVFLDANVARFLGKLPKDLQYRKTMDTKQRMVDYARQNRDYMQHKQTEVGLQRSGYWLVYGGQGFYADPTQAEQELVAKAPLTRKERAGFLMRRGSLAEVTSAAYLAVSSNKAFFNEYTVMHNCVTASPPAIQRLVARMFELGVAKFVPGSFEDDVLKLVGKGVVFFAPKLLDRKNNLLLMSLKGKVEEVVLGHTKGRFIRTQKETAPVHVIDMGMGGQGTTVKRFKDGDSIIGMQWPDTSFLDAAADSAANMAPVTVLLSTMTQEGIQKPAEHLLKEYDAGLPSEEEFDKEVEQFRPTWKEVHEKRAFLLLCESVATDALQYLEYSDKVFDSQTRKALVDDWVQNKLHGNAIDIYSQAIKEIPEFDPPSATEYFERFVDFSPSEITKFPIESVRTGGFMKDTFSNLKRLVLPDQSSDSQGAKGAWMIGSGA
;
A
#
# COMPACT_ATOMS: atom_id res chain seq x y z
N MET A 1 43.09 5.66 21.63
CA MET A 1 44.29 5.59 20.76
C MET A 1 43.93 6.28 19.46
N PHE A 2 44.53 7.46 19.23
CA PHE A 2 44.45 8.39 18.07
C PHE A 2 43.03 8.93 17.76
N GLU A 3 42.60 10.15 18.08
CA GLU A 3 43.16 11.53 18.00
C GLU A 3 43.49 12.09 16.60
N GLN A 4 42.70 13.13 16.25
CA GLN A 4 43.03 14.42 15.62
C GLN A 4 43.52 14.49 14.15
N ASN A 5 42.78 15.23 13.30
CA ASN A 5 43.18 16.57 12.77
C ASN A 5 42.14 17.14 11.77
N TYR A 6 41.57 18.33 12.06
CA TYR A 6 41.76 19.66 11.41
C TYR A 6 41.24 19.77 9.95
N VAL A 7 40.58 20.82 9.42
CA VAL A 7 39.93 22.12 9.78
C VAL A 7 39.55 22.72 8.39
N PRO A 8 38.59 23.66 8.28
CA PRO A 8 37.84 24.01 7.06
C PRO A 8 38.46 25.20 6.28
N LEU A 9 37.94 25.51 5.07
CA LEU A 9 37.63 26.88 4.56
C LEU A 9 37.38 26.91 3.03
N PHE A 10 36.22 27.50 2.68
CA PHE A 10 35.91 28.50 1.63
C PHE A 10 36.22 28.38 0.12
N GLU A 11 35.28 29.01 -0.58
CA GLU A 11 35.07 29.29 -2.01
C GLU A 11 36.20 30.07 -2.69
N GLU A 12 36.40 29.86 -4.01
CA GLU A 12 36.26 30.90 -5.05
C GLU A 12 36.56 30.38 -6.47
N HIS A 13 35.74 30.89 -7.41
CA HIS A 13 35.90 31.16 -8.84
C HIS A 13 36.83 30.33 -9.75
N PHE A 14 36.27 29.86 -10.87
CA PHE A 14 37.00 29.73 -12.14
C PHE A 14 36.18 30.28 -13.31
N ASP A 15 36.80 31.23 -14.01
CA ASP A 15 36.39 31.82 -15.28
C ASP A 15 37.26 31.25 -16.42
N HIS A 16 36.74 31.34 -17.63
CA HIS A 16 37.21 30.76 -18.89
C HIS A 16 38.59 31.27 -19.36
N ASP A 17 39.43 30.40 -19.98
CA ASP A 17 39.76 30.45 -21.42
C ASP A 17 40.93 29.56 -21.89
N LEU A 18 40.76 29.10 -23.14
CA LEU A 18 41.69 28.58 -24.16
C LEU A 18 43.16 28.26 -23.81
N VAL A 19 43.63 27.08 -24.25
CA VAL A 19 44.74 26.96 -25.25
C VAL A 19 44.59 25.66 -26.06
N ILE A 20 44.45 25.81 -27.39
CA ILE A 20 44.63 24.78 -28.42
C ILE A 20 46.13 24.60 -28.67
N GLN A 21 46.65 23.37 -28.60
CA GLN A 21 47.94 23.02 -29.24
C GLN A 21 47.90 21.69 -30.00
N LYS A 22 48.55 21.78 -31.16
CA LYS A 22 48.62 20.88 -32.31
C LYS A 22 49.32 19.53 -32.00
N LEU A 23 48.88 18.47 -32.67
CA LEU A 23 49.69 17.27 -32.90
C LEU A 23 49.86 17.01 -34.41
N PRO A 24 51.02 16.47 -34.84
CA PRO A 24 51.43 16.42 -36.23
C PRO A 24 50.85 15.22 -37.01
N THR A 25 50.65 15.47 -38.29
CA THR A 25 50.32 14.52 -39.35
C THR A 25 51.50 13.59 -39.66
N THR A 26 51.26 12.30 -39.80
CA THR A 26 51.96 11.47 -40.81
C THR A 26 51.15 10.22 -41.17
N PRO A 27 51.15 9.78 -42.45
CA PRO A 27 50.29 8.71 -42.94
C PRO A 27 51.08 7.43 -43.20
N HIS A 28 50.70 6.29 -42.62
CA HIS A 28 50.85 4.93 -43.20
C HIS A 28 50.44 3.85 -42.18
N ALA A 29 49.27 3.24 -42.38
CA ALA A 29 49.01 1.82 -42.18
C ALA A 29 47.52 1.54 -42.49
N ALA A 30 47.15 1.70 -43.77
CA ALA A 30 45.95 1.07 -44.29
C ALA A 30 46.23 -0.44 -44.42
N ALA A 31 45.30 -1.24 -43.88
CA ALA A 31 45.18 -2.71 -43.97
C ALA A 31 45.54 -3.49 -42.70
N LYS A 32 44.61 -3.49 -41.73
CA LYS A 32 44.14 -4.65 -40.94
C LYS A 32 43.28 -4.16 -39.76
N LEU A 33 42.00 -3.91 -40.02
CA LEU A 33 40.92 -3.89 -39.01
C LEU A 33 39.58 -3.72 -39.74
N ARG A 34 39.05 -4.83 -40.27
CA ARG A 34 37.61 -4.96 -40.54
C ARG A 34 37.02 -5.74 -39.38
N PHE A 35 36.77 -5.07 -38.25
CA PHE A 35 35.78 -5.46 -37.26
C PHE A 35 35.53 -4.25 -36.34
N ALA A 36 34.25 -4.00 -36.08
CA ALA A 36 33.69 -3.07 -35.10
C ALA A 36 33.84 -1.55 -35.37
N LEU A 37 32.77 -0.95 -35.91
CA LEU A 37 32.19 0.33 -35.47
C LEU A 37 30.91 0.62 -36.26
N PRO A 38 29.72 0.67 -35.64
CA PRO A 38 28.76 1.70 -35.97
C PRO A 38 29.14 2.94 -35.16
N LEU A 39 29.73 3.91 -35.85
CA LEU A 39 29.84 5.29 -35.40
C LEU A 39 28.43 5.86 -35.22
N LEU A 40 28.16 6.32 -33.99
CA LEU A 40 27.51 7.59 -33.67
C LEU A 40 26.59 8.14 -34.77
N ALA A 41 25.34 7.67 -34.76
CA ALA A 41 24.23 8.43 -35.31
C ALA A 41 23.41 8.95 -34.13
N ASP A 42 23.30 10.26 -34.02
CA ASP A 42 22.32 10.93 -33.17
C ASP A 42 20.91 10.38 -33.48
N GLY A 43 20.28 9.80 -32.45
CA GLY A 43 18.86 10.00 -32.10
C GLY A 43 17.75 9.74 -33.11
N GLY A 44 17.99 9.10 -34.25
CA GLY A 44 16.95 8.76 -35.22
C GLY A 44 16.19 7.48 -34.85
N ASP A 45 14.86 7.55 -34.81
CA ASP A 45 13.97 6.37 -34.81
C ASP A 45 14.28 5.55 -36.08
N THR A 46 15.01 4.44 -35.91
CA THR A 46 15.56 3.70 -37.06
C THR A 46 14.48 2.99 -37.88
N GLY A 47 13.28 2.81 -37.31
CA GLY A 47 12.17 2.09 -37.95
C GLY A 47 12.42 0.60 -38.22
N VAL A 48 13.62 0.09 -37.92
CA VAL A 48 14.01 -1.31 -38.16
C VAL A 48 13.49 -2.19 -37.01
N ARG A 49 12.77 -3.28 -37.34
CA ARG A 49 12.36 -4.27 -36.33
C ARG A 49 13.58 -4.92 -35.71
N ARG A 50 13.60 -5.04 -34.39
CA ARG A 50 14.54 -5.93 -33.70
C ARG A 50 14.16 -7.38 -33.98
N THR A 51 15.16 -8.25 -33.99
CA THR A 51 15.00 -9.71 -34.18
C THR A 51 15.31 -10.48 -32.90
N ASP A 52 16.02 -9.85 -31.96
CA ASP A 52 16.34 -10.38 -30.64
C ASP A 52 15.19 -10.17 -29.66
N ALA A 53 15.14 -11.01 -28.62
CA ALA A 53 14.18 -10.83 -27.53
C ALA A 53 14.41 -9.51 -26.78
N ILE A 54 13.32 -8.92 -26.29
CA ILE A 54 13.35 -7.80 -25.36
C ILE A 54 13.62 -8.33 -23.95
N THR A 55 14.68 -7.84 -23.33
CA THR A 55 15.24 -8.39 -22.10
C THR A 55 14.79 -7.61 -20.86
N HIS A 56 14.24 -8.31 -19.87
CA HIS A 56 13.78 -7.74 -18.60
C HIS A 56 14.56 -8.34 -17.43
N GLY A 57 15.22 -7.49 -16.64
CA GLY A 57 15.90 -7.87 -15.40
C GLY A 57 15.01 -7.64 -14.19
N LEU A 58 14.67 -8.70 -13.45
CA LEU A 58 13.82 -8.63 -12.26
C LEU A 58 14.68 -8.83 -11.01
N SER A 59 14.71 -7.82 -10.13
CA SER A 59 15.37 -7.92 -8.83
C SER A 59 14.37 -8.34 -7.75
N GLY A 60 14.57 -9.54 -7.20
CA GLY A 60 13.67 -10.23 -6.27
C GLY A 60 12.55 -10.97 -7.01
N PHE A 61 12.10 -12.09 -6.44
CA PHE A 61 10.98 -12.90 -6.92
C PHE A 61 9.95 -13.13 -5.82
N GLY A 62 9.60 -12.09 -5.07
CA GLY A 62 8.41 -12.11 -4.23
C GLY A 62 7.11 -11.92 -5.04
N ARG A 63 5.98 -11.79 -4.34
CA ARG A 63 4.63 -11.64 -4.90
C ARG A 63 4.48 -10.65 -6.05
N ARG A 64 5.18 -9.52 -6.01
CA ARG A 64 5.07 -8.48 -7.05
C ARG A 64 5.57 -8.97 -8.39
N ASN A 65 6.79 -9.49 -8.41
CA ASN A 65 7.42 -9.95 -9.64
C ASN A 65 6.87 -11.30 -10.10
N SER A 66 6.48 -12.19 -9.18
CA SER A 66 5.82 -13.45 -9.55
C SER A 66 4.46 -13.19 -10.20
N LEU A 67 3.61 -12.36 -9.58
CA LEU A 67 2.34 -11.96 -10.19
C LEU A 67 2.55 -11.16 -11.47
N LEU A 68 3.52 -10.24 -11.54
CA LEU A 68 3.81 -9.50 -12.78
C LEU A 68 4.06 -10.43 -13.96
N VAL A 69 4.91 -11.45 -13.80
CA VAL A 69 5.21 -12.42 -14.88
C VAL A 69 3.95 -13.18 -15.31
N ILE A 70 3.13 -13.63 -14.36
CA ILE A 70 1.86 -14.33 -14.63
C ILE A 70 0.89 -13.41 -15.39
N TYR A 71 0.74 -12.17 -14.95
CA TYR A 71 -0.16 -11.19 -15.57
C TYR A 71 0.36 -10.75 -16.96
N VAL A 72 1.68 -10.65 -17.16
CA VAL A 72 2.27 -10.43 -18.50
C VAL A 72 1.93 -11.60 -19.42
N ALA A 73 2.07 -12.85 -18.95
CA ALA A 73 1.69 -14.01 -19.73
C ALA A 73 0.19 -13.99 -20.12
N ALA A 74 -0.69 -13.58 -19.21
CA ALA A 74 -2.11 -13.38 -19.51
C ALA A 74 -2.35 -12.34 -20.61
N VAL A 75 -1.69 -11.17 -20.54
CA VAL A 75 -1.77 -10.13 -21.59
C VAL A 75 -1.25 -10.65 -22.93
N VAL A 76 -0.15 -11.40 -22.91
CA VAL A 76 0.45 -11.98 -24.13
C VAL A 76 -0.47 -13.03 -24.75
N LEU A 77 -1.12 -13.88 -23.95
CA LEU A 77 -2.09 -14.86 -24.44
C LEU A 77 -3.30 -14.18 -25.09
N ALA A 78 -3.86 -13.17 -24.43
CA ALA A 78 -5.00 -12.41 -24.96
C ALA A 78 -4.67 -11.70 -26.29
N ASN A 79 -3.39 -11.33 -26.50
CA ASN A 79 -2.93 -10.62 -27.69
C ASN A 79 -2.05 -11.49 -28.60
N LYS A 80 -2.11 -12.82 -28.48
CA LYS A 80 -1.14 -13.75 -29.09
C LYS A 80 -0.96 -13.54 -30.59
N THR A 81 -2.05 -13.47 -31.35
CA THR A 81 -2.02 -13.30 -32.81
C THR A 81 -1.35 -11.99 -33.21
N LEU A 82 -1.72 -10.90 -32.54
CA LEU A 82 -1.17 -9.57 -32.78
C LEU A 82 0.34 -9.54 -32.47
N LEU A 83 0.73 -9.99 -31.29
CA LEU A 83 2.13 -9.94 -30.84
C LEU A 83 3.04 -10.86 -31.68
N ASN A 84 2.54 -12.02 -32.10
CA ASN A 84 3.24 -12.89 -33.05
C ASN A 84 3.46 -12.21 -34.41
N SER A 85 2.48 -11.45 -34.91
CA SER A 85 2.64 -10.69 -36.18
C SER A 85 3.70 -9.58 -36.08
N LYS A 86 3.96 -9.09 -34.87
CA LYS A 86 5.04 -8.14 -34.56
C LYS A 86 6.38 -8.83 -34.26
N GLY A 87 6.39 -10.16 -34.15
CA GLY A 87 7.57 -10.95 -33.79
C GLY A 87 8.06 -10.68 -32.36
N LEU A 88 7.18 -10.23 -31.46
CA LEU A 88 7.56 -9.89 -30.09
C LEU A 88 8.00 -11.15 -29.33
N LYS A 89 9.21 -11.08 -28.77
CA LYS A 89 9.75 -12.07 -27.84
C LYS A 89 10.22 -11.39 -26.57
N LEU A 90 9.84 -11.91 -25.43
CA LEU A 90 10.21 -11.43 -24.10
C LEU A 90 11.16 -12.43 -23.44
N HIS A 91 12.20 -11.91 -22.80
CA HIS A 91 13.12 -12.70 -21.99
C HIS A 91 13.24 -12.09 -20.60
N PHE A 92 12.78 -12.82 -19.60
CA PHE A 92 12.88 -12.42 -18.20
C PHE A 92 14.08 -13.10 -17.56
N THR A 93 14.98 -12.34 -16.94
CA THR A 93 15.98 -12.88 -16.02
C THR A 93 15.62 -12.45 -14.61
N ILE A 94 15.41 -13.42 -13.73
CA ILE A 94 14.92 -13.22 -12.37
C ILE A 94 16.04 -13.56 -11.39
N PHE A 95 16.44 -12.58 -10.59
CA PHE A 95 17.43 -12.75 -9.52
C PHE A 95 16.73 -12.82 -8.17
N GLU A 96 16.86 -13.93 -7.48
CA GLU A 96 16.26 -14.16 -6.16
C GLU A 96 17.35 -14.56 -5.16
N MET A 97 17.35 -13.88 -4.01
CA MET A 97 18.29 -14.17 -2.93
C MET A 97 17.87 -15.42 -2.15
N GLN A 98 16.57 -15.72 -2.09
CA GLN A 98 16.04 -16.91 -1.44
C GLN A 98 16.31 -18.17 -2.28
N GLU A 99 16.20 -19.32 -1.62
CA GLU A 99 16.19 -20.61 -2.30
C GLU A 99 14.90 -20.78 -3.12
N GLU A 100 14.96 -21.63 -4.14
CA GLU A 100 13.83 -21.93 -5.04
C GLU A 100 12.54 -22.28 -4.30
N LYS A 101 12.63 -23.08 -3.24
CA LYS A 101 11.48 -23.51 -2.43
C LYS A 101 10.74 -22.36 -1.71
N GLU A 102 11.39 -21.21 -1.52
CA GLU A 102 10.81 -20.03 -0.85
C GLU A 102 10.53 -18.87 -1.81
N ALA A 103 10.78 -19.07 -3.10
CA ALA A 103 10.58 -18.06 -4.11
C ALA A 103 9.09 -17.92 -4.47
N GLY A 104 8.68 -16.75 -4.97
CA GLY A 104 7.33 -16.46 -5.45
C GLY A 104 6.36 -15.89 -4.40
N SER A 105 6.37 -16.44 -3.17
CA SER A 105 5.45 -16.04 -2.09
C SER A 105 5.90 -14.81 -1.30
N GLY A 106 7.19 -14.47 -1.36
CA GLY A 106 7.80 -13.36 -0.64
C GLY A 106 8.03 -13.64 0.85
N TYR A 107 8.92 -12.86 1.46
CA TYR A 107 9.44 -13.12 2.81
C TYR A 107 8.35 -13.27 3.90
N SER A 108 7.27 -12.49 3.83
CA SER A 108 6.20 -12.54 4.85
C SER A 108 5.36 -13.82 4.79
N CYS A 109 5.43 -14.58 3.71
CA CYS A 109 4.67 -15.82 3.48
C CYS A 109 5.58 -16.96 3.03
N GLN A 110 6.80 -16.99 3.57
CA GLN A 110 7.63 -18.19 3.52
C GLN A 110 6.89 -19.38 4.11
N THR A 111 7.18 -20.57 3.58
CA THR A 111 6.37 -21.78 3.80
C THR A 111 6.33 -22.24 5.26
N THR A 112 7.31 -21.83 6.07
CA THR A 112 7.46 -22.15 7.50
C THR A 112 6.86 -21.10 8.44
N CYS A 113 6.22 -20.05 7.92
CA CYS A 113 5.70 -18.95 8.74
C CYS A 113 4.36 -19.31 9.42
N ASP A 114 4.38 -19.47 10.74
CA ASP A 114 3.19 -19.78 11.55
C ASP A 114 2.50 -18.53 12.09
N GLY A 115 3.01 -17.34 11.74
CA GLY A 115 2.33 -16.08 11.98
C GLY A 115 1.01 -16.01 11.22
N ALA A 116 -0.03 -15.55 11.89
CA ALA A 116 -1.36 -15.48 11.30
C ALA A 116 -1.43 -14.43 10.18
N LEU A 117 -2.31 -14.66 9.22
CA LEU A 117 -2.67 -13.68 8.22
C LEU A 117 -3.34 -12.50 8.92
N ASN A 118 -3.04 -11.27 8.48
CA ASN A 118 -3.59 -10.07 9.10
C ASN A 118 -4.84 -9.55 8.36
N THR A 119 -5.01 -9.90 7.09
CA THR A 119 -6.05 -9.37 6.18
C THR A 119 -6.68 -10.50 5.39
N GLY A 120 -7.75 -10.21 4.62
CA GLY A 120 -8.19 -11.12 3.57
C GLY A 120 -7.16 -11.26 2.44
N ILE A 121 -7.51 -12.07 1.44
CA ILE A 121 -6.73 -12.31 0.22
C ILE A 121 -7.45 -11.61 -0.94
N PRO A 122 -6.72 -10.93 -1.84
CA PRO A 122 -7.35 -10.24 -2.96
C PRO A 122 -7.98 -11.26 -3.91
N THR A 123 -9.18 -10.94 -4.37
CA THR A 123 -9.81 -11.61 -5.51
C THR A 123 -9.12 -11.19 -6.81
N MET A 124 -9.46 -11.85 -7.92
CA MET A 124 -8.95 -11.49 -9.24
C MET A 124 -9.04 -9.99 -9.52
N VAL A 125 -7.93 -9.40 -9.93
CA VAL A 125 -7.87 -8.01 -10.40
C VAL A 125 -8.04 -8.02 -11.91
N THR A 126 -9.03 -7.29 -12.41
CA THR A 126 -9.31 -7.19 -13.84
C THR A 126 -8.15 -6.51 -14.57
N ILE A 127 -7.60 -7.17 -15.59
CA ILE A 127 -6.67 -6.53 -16.52
C ILE A 127 -7.48 -5.84 -17.62
N PRO A 128 -7.22 -4.56 -17.94
CA PRO A 128 -7.94 -3.88 -19.01
C PRO A 128 -7.83 -4.63 -20.35
N LYS A 129 -8.96 -4.82 -21.04
CA LYS A 129 -9.08 -5.52 -22.34
C LYS A 129 -8.67 -7.01 -22.35
N VAL A 130 -8.46 -7.63 -21.20
CA VAL A 130 -8.33 -9.10 -21.09
C VAL A 130 -9.60 -9.63 -20.44
N THR A 131 -10.37 -10.40 -21.18
CA THR A 131 -11.61 -11.03 -20.73
C THR A 131 -11.37 -12.47 -20.33
N ASP A 132 -12.29 -13.04 -19.55
CA ASP A 132 -12.25 -14.45 -19.16
C ASP A 132 -12.24 -15.42 -20.35
N THR A 133 -12.79 -15.01 -21.49
CA THR A 133 -12.80 -15.77 -22.75
C THR A 133 -11.48 -15.73 -23.49
N ASP A 134 -10.62 -14.75 -23.20
CA ASP A 134 -9.31 -14.60 -23.84
C ASP A 134 -8.26 -15.52 -23.21
N LEU A 135 -8.53 -16.05 -22.01
CA LEU A 135 -7.60 -16.88 -21.26
C LEU A 135 -8.03 -18.36 -21.31
N PRO A 136 -7.17 -19.28 -21.76
CA PRO A 136 -7.46 -20.71 -21.64
C PRO A 136 -7.55 -21.09 -20.15
N ALA A 137 -8.36 -22.11 -19.84
CA ALA A 137 -8.31 -22.77 -18.54
C ALA A 137 -6.88 -23.31 -18.33
N SER A 138 -6.11 -22.64 -17.47
CA SER A 138 -4.67 -22.82 -17.32
C SER A 138 -4.24 -22.38 -15.92
N ASP A 139 -3.07 -22.83 -15.46
CA ASP A 139 -2.51 -22.43 -14.17
C ASP A 139 -2.28 -20.91 -14.05
N ILE A 140 -2.17 -20.20 -15.19
CA ILE A 140 -2.13 -18.73 -15.23
C ILE A 140 -3.45 -18.15 -14.72
N LYS A 141 -4.59 -18.65 -15.21
CA LYS A 141 -5.92 -18.16 -14.82
C LYS A 141 -6.18 -18.41 -13.33
N ASP A 142 -5.82 -19.59 -12.83
CA ASP A 142 -5.98 -19.95 -11.42
C ASP A 142 -5.23 -18.97 -10.50
N LEU A 143 -4.00 -18.60 -10.85
CA LEU A 143 -3.20 -17.67 -10.04
C LEU A 143 -3.64 -16.21 -10.14
N MET A 144 -4.37 -15.83 -11.19
CA MET A 144 -4.97 -14.51 -11.26
C MET A 144 -6.06 -14.35 -10.19
N ASP A 145 -6.81 -15.41 -9.84
CA ASP A 145 -7.69 -15.47 -8.67
C ASP A 145 -7.04 -16.20 -7.50
N LEU A 146 -6.11 -15.51 -6.84
CA LEU A 146 -5.38 -16.06 -5.71
C LEU A 146 -6.30 -16.47 -4.54
N ALA A 147 -7.37 -15.69 -4.29
CA ALA A 147 -8.33 -15.98 -3.24
C ALA A 147 -9.03 -17.33 -3.50
N GLN A 148 -9.58 -17.51 -4.71
CA GLN A 148 -10.25 -18.76 -5.07
C GLN A 148 -9.29 -19.96 -5.05
N THR A 149 -8.08 -19.81 -5.57
CA THR A 149 -7.08 -20.89 -5.59
C THR A 149 -6.75 -21.38 -4.18
N ILE A 150 -6.55 -20.44 -3.25
CA ILE A 150 -6.19 -20.78 -1.87
C ILE A 150 -7.37 -21.41 -1.13
N THR A 151 -8.56 -20.83 -1.22
CA THR A 151 -9.72 -21.38 -0.52
C THR A 151 -10.10 -22.74 -1.07
N ALA A 152 -10.06 -22.94 -2.39
CA ALA A 152 -10.36 -24.24 -3.01
C ALA A 152 -9.40 -25.34 -2.54
N GLU A 153 -8.13 -25.03 -2.30
CA GLU A 153 -7.16 -26.02 -1.81
C GLU A 153 -7.38 -26.35 -0.32
N LEU A 154 -7.67 -25.34 0.50
CA LEU A 154 -7.98 -25.55 1.91
C LEU A 154 -9.34 -26.23 2.13
N GLU A 155 -10.33 -25.96 1.27
CA GLU A 155 -11.66 -26.58 1.31
C GLU A 155 -11.60 -28.11 1.09
N LYS A 156 -10.59 -28.62 0.36
CA LYS A 156 -10.38 -30.06 0.18
C LYS A 156 -9.87 -30.75 1.45
N ASN A 157 -9.15 -30.02 2.30
CA ASN A 157 -8.38 -30.56 3.42
C ASN A 157 -8.71 -29.83 4.75
N ILE A 158 -9.96 -29.42 4.93
CA ILE A 158 -10.38 -28.56 6.07
C ILE A 158 -9.94 -29.14 7.42
N ASP A 159 -10.19 -30.42 7.67
CA ASP A 159 -9.94 -31.03 8.98
C ASP A 159 -8.46 -31.31 9.23
N GLU A 160 -7.71 -31.65 8.18
CA GLU A 160 -6.25 -31.73 8.24
C GLU A 160 -5.66 -30.35 8.58
N HIS A 161 -6.11 -29.31 7.89
CA HIS A 161 -5.64 -27.95 8.14
C HIS A 161 -6.00 -27.45 9.55
N LYS A 162 -7.20 -27.77 10.07
CA LYS A 162 -7.54 -27.50 11.48
C LYS A 162 -6.57 -28.18 12.44
N THR A 163 -6.17 -29.41 12.16
CA THR A 163 -5.22 -30.17 13.00
C THR A 163 -3.87 -29.47 13.03
N VAL A 164 -3.35 -29.10 11.86
CA VAL A 164 -2.11 -28.31 11.72
C VAL A 164 -2.19 -27.00 12.52
N LEU A 165 -3.26 -26.22 12.35
CA LEU A 165 -3.44 -24.97 13.09
C LEU A 165 -3.60 -25.17 14.60
N LYS A 166 -4.18 -26.29 15.05
CA LYS A 166 -4.31 -26.64 16.46
C LYS A 166 -2.94 -26.88 17.10
N GLU A 167 -1.99 -27.39 16.34
CA GLU A 167 -0.61 -27.60 16.77
C GLU A 167 0.17 -26.27 16.72
N GLU A 168 0.21 -25.63 15.55
CA GLU A 168 1.06 -24.48 15.25
C GLU A 168 0.57 -23.17 15.91
N ASN A 169 -0.70 -22.80 15.71
CA ASN A 169 -1.23 -21.47 16.09
C ASN A 169 -2.75 -21.48 16.37
N LEU A 170 -3.12 -21.56 17.65
CA LEU A 170 -4.54 -21.58 18.07
C LEU A 170 -5.32 -20.29 17.74
N ALA A 171 -4.66 -19.15 17.62
CA ALA A 171 -5.35 -17.91 17.21
C ALA A 171 -5.71 -17.96 15.73
N ALA A 172 -4.82 -18.53 14.89
CA ALA A 172 -5.12 -18.79 13.49
C ALA A 172 -6.21 -19.87 13.32
N LEU A 173 -6.26 -20.88 14.19
CA LEU A 173 -7.36 -21.86 14.22
C LEU A 173 -8.72 -21.18 14.44
N GLU A 174 -8.82 -20.24 15.39
CA GLU A 174 -10.07 -19.49 15.61
C GLU A 174 -10.49 -18.68 14.38
N LEU A 175 -9.53 -18.04 13.71
CA LEU A 175 -9.78 -17.32 12.47
C LEU A 175 -10.28 -18.26 11.37
N PHE A 176 -9.66 -19.43 11.22
CA PHE A 176 -10.04 -20.42 10.21
C PHE A 176 -11.45 -20.95 10.42
N VAL A 177 -11.78 -21.36 11.64
CA VAL A 177 -13.11 -21.90 11.97
C VAL A 177 -14.20 -20.84 11.76
N LYS A 178 -13.92 -19.57 12.06
CA LYS A 178 -14.87 -18.46 11.80
C LYS A 178 -15.07 -18.15 10.31
N ALA A 179 -14.06 -18.41 9.48
CA ALA A 179 -14.15 -18.17 8.05
C ALA A 179 -14.91 -19.28 7.30
N ILE A 180 -15.13 -20.44 7.93
CA ILE A 180 -15.90 -21.54 7.37
C ILE A 180 -17.40 -21.25 7.48
N ASP A 181 -18.14 -21.51 6.42
CA ASP A 181 -19.58 -21.36 6.37
C ASP A 181 -20.32 -22.31 7.32
N ALA A 182 -21.62 -22.05 7.54
CA ALA A 182 -22.44 -22.88 8.44
C ALA A 182 -22.53 -24.35 7.99
N ALA A 183 -22.31 -24.63 6.70
CA ALA A 183 -22.29 -25.99 6.16
C ALA A 183 -20.97 -26.72 6.38
N GLY A 184 -19.92 -26.03 6.85
CA GLY A 184 -18.60 -26.62 7.09
C GLY A 184 -17.79 -26.86 5.83
N LYS A 185 -18.16 -26.26 4.69
CA LYS A 185 -17.65 -26.62 3.35
C LYS A 185 -16.97 -25.49 2.60
N LYS A 186 -17.30 -24.23 2.90
CA LYS A 186 -16.80 -23.08 2.16
C LYS A 186 -16.05 -22.11 3.06
N ILE A 187 -14.94 -21.58 2.55
CA ILE A 187 -14.10 -20.63 3.28
C ILE A 187 -14.26 -19.23 2.68
N SER A 188 -14.54 -18.23 3.51
CA SER A 188 -14.55 -16.83 3.10
C SER A 188 -13.14 -16.23 3.07
N PRO A 189 -12.61 -15.77 1.92
CA PRO A 189 -11.29 -15.16 1.83
C PRO A 189 -11.28 -13.66 2.21
N LYS A 190 -12.44 -13.09 2.59
CA LYS A 190 -12.61 -11.65 2.81
C LYS A 190 -11.88 -11.13 4.06
N GLU A 191 -11.72 -11.98 5.06
CA GLU A 191 -11.05 -11.67 6.32
C GLU A 191 -9.80 -12.52 6.50
N ALA A 192 -9.01 -12.25 7.54
CA ALA A 192 -7.92 -13.14 7.92
C ALA A 192 -8.48 -14.50 8.36
N PHE A 193 -7.99 -15.59 7.76
CA PHE A 193 -8.53 -16.92 8.02
C PHE A 193 -7.48 -18.02 8.28
N THR A 194 -6.18 -17.78 8.13
CA THR A 194 -5.16 -18.84 8.28
C THR A 194 -3.76 -18.26 8.59
N THR A 195 -2.70 -19.08 8.58
CA THR A 195 -1.31 -18.62 8.70
C THR A 195 -0.74 -18.17 7.36
N ARG A 196 0.25 -17.26 7.40
CA ARG A 196 0.97 -16.79 6.21
C ARG A 196 1.75 -17.90 5.53
N GLY A 197 2.26 -18.88 6.28
CA GLY A 197 2.95 -20.06 5.75
C GLY A 197 2.03 -21.00 4.99
N ALA A 198 0.78 -21.20 5.45
CA ALA A 198 -0.21 -21.96 4.69
C ALA A 198 -0.48 -21.34 3.31
N ILE A 199 -0.55 -20.00 3.24
CA ILE A 199 -0.65 -19.28 1.97
C ILE A 199 0.56 -19.56 1.09
N GLY A 200 1.77 -19.46 1.67
CA GLY A 200 3.02 -19.76 0.97
C GLY A 200 3.08 -21.17 0.39
N ARG A 201 2.71 -22.18 1.19
CA ARG A 201 2.69 -23.60 0.82
C ARG A 201 1.75 -23.91 -0.36
N ILE A 202 0.64 -23.18 -0.48
CA ILE A 202 -0.29 -23.33 -1.60
C ILE A 202 0.15 -22.50 -2.81
N GLN A 203 0.58 -21.26 -2.58
CA GLN A 203 0.92 -20.31 -3.64
C GLN A 203 2.18 -20.73 -4.42
N GLN A 204 3.20 -21.25 -3.74
CA GLN A 204 4.50 -21.54 -4.36
C GLN A 204 4.43 -22.65 -5.43
N PRO A 205 3.82 -23.84 -5.18
CA PRO A 205 3.62 -24.85 -6.22
C PRO A 205 2.77 -24.35 -7.39
N LYS A 206 1.79 -23.50 -7.12
CA LYS A 206 0.94 -22.92 -8.17
C LYS A 206 1.74 -22.00 -9.08
N ILE A 207 2.58 -21.13 -8.52
CA ILE A 207 3.51 -20.28 -9.29
C ILE A 207 4.41 -21.16 -10.17
N GLU A 208 4.98 -22.23 -9.63
CA GLU A 208 5.81 -23.15 -10.40
C GLU A 208 5.05 -23.79 -11.57
N ASN A 209 3.80 -24.23 -11.36
CA ASN A 209 2.97 -24.75 -12.45
C ASN A 209 2.70 -23.69 -13.54
N ALA A 210 2.43 -22.44 -13.16
CA ALA A 210 2.22 -21.37 -14.13
C ALA A 210 3.49 -21.06 -14.92
N LEU A 211 4.67 -21.08 -14.27
CA LEU A 211 5.95 -20.92 -14.96
C LEU A 211 6.23 -22.09 -15.92
N ALA A 212 5.98 -23.33 -15.49
CA ALA A 212 6.10 -24.51 -16.34
C ALA A 212 5.14 -24.46 -17.54
N TYR A 213 3.92 -23.95 -17.34
CA TYR A 213 2.96 -23.72 -18.42
C TYR A 213 3.51 -22.71 -19.44
N ILE A 214 4.10 -21.60 -18.98
CA ILE A 214 4.73 -20.59 -19.86
C ILE A 214 5.86 -21.24 -20.66
N ASP A 215 6.77 -21.98 -20.01
CA ASP A 215 7.89 -22.65 -20.68
C ASP A 215 7.42 -23.68 -21.73
N ALA A 216 6.35 -24.42 -21.45
CA ALA A 216 5.84 -25.45 -22.36
C ALA A 216 5.03 -24.86 -23.54
N ASN A 217 4.24 -23.82 -23.31
CA ASN A 217 3.21 -23.36 -24.26
C ASN A 217 3.51 -21.99 -24.89
N MET A 218 4.47 -21.25 -24.34
CA MET A 218 4.75 -19.86 -24.73
C MET A 218 6.23 -19.60 -25.03
N LYS A 219 7.09 -20.63 -25.07
CA LYS A 219 8.56 -20.48 -25.30
C LYS A 219 8.97 -19.63 -26.50
N ASP A 220 8.14 -19.57 -27.54
CA ASP A 220 8.43 -18.77 -28.74
C ASP A 220 8.16 -17.28 -28.54
N MET A 221 7.50 -16.91 -27.44
CA MET A 221 7.09 -15.54 -27.07
C MET A 221 7.66 -15.09 -25.73
N ILE A 222 7.79 -16.00 -24.75
CA ILE A 222 8.29 -15.70 -23.40
C ILE A 222 9.30 -16.77 -23.00
N THR A 223 10.47 -16.33 -22.53
CA THR A 223 11.49 -17.18 -21.92
C THR A 223 11.85 -16.63 -20.55
N ILE A 224 12.12 -17.51 -19.58
CA ILE A 224 12.36 -17.13 -18.18
C ILE A 224 13.60 -17.84 -17.64
N ASP A 225 14.63 -17.06 -17.31
CA ASP A 225 15.83 -17.53 -16.61
C ASP A 225 15.73 -17.20 -15.12
N ARG A 226 15.72 -18.22 -14.27
CA ARG A 226 15.63 -18.08 -12.81
C ARG A 226 16.98 -18.31 -12.16
N ARG A 227 17.40 -17.39 -11.29
CA ARG A 227 18.72 -17.41 -10.64
C ARG A 227 18.57 -17.22 -9.13
N PHE A 228 18.52 -18.34 -8.41
CA PHE A 228 18.38 -18.39 -6.96
C PHE A 228 19.72 -18.23 -6.23
N GLY A 229 19.68 -17.79 -4.98
CA GLY A 229 20.88 -17.51 -4.17
C GLY A 229 21.75 -16.36 -4.72
N GLN A 230 21.17 -15.47 -5.52
CA GLN A 230 21.84 -14.32 -6.13
C GLN A 230 21.30 -13.00 -5.57
N VAL A 231 22.22 -12.06 -5.33
CA VAL A 231 21.93 -10.74 -4.77
C VAL A 231 22.23 -9.70 -5.83
N VAL A 232 21.25 -8.85 -6.11
CA VAL A 232 21.44 -7.64 -6.90
C VAL A 232 21.96 -6.54 -5.98
N SER A 233 23.23 -6.17 -6.14
CA SER A 233 23.91 -5.23 -5.23
C SER A 233 23.91 -3.79 -5.73
N GLU A 234 23.87 -3.58 -7.03
CA GLU A 234 23.92 -2.25 -7.63
C GLU A 234 23.18 -2.19 -8.97
N LEU A 235 22.65 -1.01 -9.28
CA LEU A 235 22.13 -0.64 -10.60
C LEU A 235 22.98 0.47 -11.22
N ILE A 236 23.46 0.19 -12.43
CA ILE A 236 24.27 1.10 -13.24
C ILE A 236 23.36 1.73 -14.31
N LEU A 237 23.34 3.06 -14.34
CA LEU A 237 22.51 3.87 -15.24
C LEU A 237 23.34 4.68 -16.24
N THR A 238 24.54 4.20 -16.60
CA THR A 238 25.39 4.89 -17.59
C THR A 238 24.74 4.97 -18.97
N ASN A 239 23.94 3.97 -19.34
CA ASN A 239 22.99 4.03 -20.43
C ASN A 239 21.58 3.87 -19.84
N PRO A 240 20.79 4.95 -19.74
CA PRO A 240 19.48 4.91 -19.09
C PRO A 240 18.45 3.98 -19.75
N GLN A 241 18.66 3.65 -21.04
CA GLN A 241 17.82 2.78 -21.85
C GLN A 241 18.32 1.34 -21.88
N LYS A 242 19.52 1.11 -21.34
CA LYS A 242 20.16 -0.19 -21.15
C LYS A 242 20.72 -0.33 -19.73
N PRO A 243 19.86 -0.26 -18.69
CA PRO A 243 20.31 -0.38 -17.31
C PRO A 243 21.01 -1.72 -17.05
N LYS A 244 22.03 -1.70 -16.18
CA LYS A 244 22.73 -2.93 -15.76
C LYS A 244 22.51 -3.25 -14.30
N LEU A 245 22.25 -4.52 -14.02
CA LEU A 245 22.27 -5.09 -12.67
C LEU A 245 23.63 -5.71 -12.39
N MET A 246 24.23 -5.31 -11.28
CA MET A 246 25.44 -5.93 -10.74
C MET A 246 25.02 -7.01 -9.75
N VAL A 247 25.37 -8.25 -10.05
CA VAL A 247 24.86 -9.43 -9.33
C VAL A 247 26.00 -10.27 -8.80
N HIS A 248 25.89 -10.71 -7.55
CA HIS A 248 26.82 -11.65 -6.94
C HIS A 248 26.06 -12.79 -6.26
N THR A 249 26.76 -13.89 -5.94
CA THR A 249 26.16 -15.00 -5.18
C THR A 249 26.30 -14.75 -3.69
N ILE A 250 25.34 -15.21 -2.88
CA ILE A 250 25.42 -15.09 -1.41
C ILE A 250 26.69 -15.75 -0.87
N ARG A 251 27.15 -16.84 -1.49
CA ARG A 251 28.34 -17.59 -1.07
C ARG A 251 29.66 -16.92 -1.47
N ASN A 252 29.64 -16.05 -2.48
CA ASN A 252 30.82 -15.37 -2.99
C ASN A 252 30.48 -13.93 -3.39
N PRO A 253 30.39 -13.01 -2.41
CA PRO A 253 29.98 -11.63 -2.67
C PRO A 253 31.05 -10.79 -3.39
N THR A 254 32.29 -11.27 -3.50
CA THR A 254 33.39 -10.53 -4.15
C THR A 254 33.37 -10.67 -5.67
N VAL A 255 32.74 -11.71 -6.21
CA VAL A 255 32.59 -11.92 -7.65
C VAL A 255 31.27 -11.33 -8.11
N VAL A 256 31.36 -10.13 -8.70
CA VAL A 256 30.20 -9.38 -9.20
C VAL A 256 30.16 -9.48 -10.72
N VAL A 257 29.02 -9.91 -11.25
CA VAL A 257 28.77 -10.10 -12.69
C VAL A 257 27.75 -9.06 -13.17
N PRO A 258 28.05 -8.29 -14.23
CA PRO A 258 27.11 -7.35 -14.82
C PRO A 258 26.12 -8.05 -15.76
N TYR A 259 24.84 -7.69 -15.68
CA TYR A 259 23.80 -8.08 -16.64
C TYR A 259 23.12 -6.82 -17.19
N GLU A 260 23.11 -6.65 -18.51
CA GLU A 260 22.47 -5.53 -19.20
C GLU A 260 21.08 -5.93 -19.70
N PHE A 261 20.10 -5.05 -19.55
CA PHE A 261 18.70 -5.30 -19.91
C PHE A 261 18.11 -4.16 -20.73
N ASP A 262 17.04 -4.43 -21.49
CA ASP A 262 16.20 -3.39 -22.07
C ASP A 262 15.40 -2.65 -20.99
N PHE A 263 14.94 -3.37 -19.96
CA PHE A 263 14.23 -2.82 -18.81
C PHE A 263 14.60 -3.56 -17.51
N VAL A 264 14.60 -2.83 -16.40
CA VAL A 264 14.77 -3.40 -15.05
C VAL A 264 13.52 -3.15 -14.20
N HIS A 265 13.07 -4.20 -13.51
CA HIS A 265 11.97 -4.15 -12.54
C HIS A 265 12.51 -4.35 -11.12
N MET A 266 12.34 -3.34 -10.26
CA MET A 266 12.84 -3.37 -8.89
C MET A 266 11.74 -3.86 -7.93
N SER A 267 11.98 -4.99 -7.27
CA SER A 267 11.14 -5.50 -6.17
C SER A 267 12.00 -6.23 -5.14
N ASN A 268 13.03 -5.54 -4.64
CA ASN A 268 14.12 -6.09 -3.81
C ASN A 268 13.69 -6.63 -2.44
N GLY A 269 12.39 -6.68 -2.16
CA GLY A 269 11.82 -7.12 -0.91
C GLY A 269 11.94 -6.08 0.20
N THR A 270 11.68 -6.54 1.41
CA THR A 270 11.73 -5.71 2.60
C THR A 270 13.16 -5.68 3.15
N PRO A 271 13.77 -4.50 3.35
CA PRO A 271 15.18 -4.41 3.72
C PRO A 271 15.35 -4.66 5.21
N TRP A 272 15.38 -5.94 5.55
CA TRP A 272 15.44 -6.39 6.93
C TRP A 272 16.86 -6.30 7.50
N ALA A 273 16.99 -5.86 8.74
CA ALA A 273 18.19 -5.93 9.54
C ALA A 273 17.96 -6.80 10.78
N PRO A 274 18.97 -7.56 11.24
CA PRO A 274 18.93 -8.06 12.61
C PRO A 274 18.87 -6.86 13.58
N PRO A 275 18.06 -6.94 14.64
CA PRO A 275 17.87 -5.83 15.57
C PRO A 275 19.14 -5.47 16.37
N VAL A 276 20.07 -6.41 16.53
CA VAL A 276 21.34 -6.22 17.26
C VAL A 276 22.43 -7.07 16.61
N THR A 277 23.67 -6.57 16.48
CA THR A 277 24.86 -7.37 16.12
C THR A 277 26.16 -6.71 16.61
N PRO A 278 27.09 -7.41 17.28
CA PRO A 278 26.94 -8.63 18.07
C PRO A 278 26.41 -8.33 19.49
N GLY A 279 25.43 -9.11 19.96
CA GLY A 279 24.75 -8.91 21.24
C GLY A 279 23.80 -10.07 21.58
N PRO A 280 23.13 -10.08 22.75
CA PRO A 280 22.58 -11.24 23.49
C PRO A 280 21.55 -12.14 22.77
N MET A 281 21.15 -13.25 23.42
CA MET A 281 20.20 -14.30 22.95
C MET A 281 18.89 -13.71 22.37
N VAL A 282 18.88 -13.46 21.07
CA VAL A 282 17.74 -12.91 20.33
C VAL A 282 17.43 -13.84 19.17
N THR A 283 16.15 -14.18 18.99
CA THR A 283 15.68 -14.73 17.71
C THR A 283 14.98 -13.65 16.91
N ALA A 284 15.49 -13.42 15.69
CA ALA A 284 14.91 -12.57 14.66
C ALA A 284 14.49 -13.37 13.43
N ALA A 285 14.24 -14.66 13.63
CA ALA A 285 13.75 -15.56 12.60
C ALA A 285 12.34 -15.16 12.15
N ILE A 286 11.77 -15.93 11.23
CA ILE A 286 10.35 -15.83 10.91
C ILE A 286 9.57 -16.49 12.04
N PRO A 287 8.38 -15.99 12.42
CA PRO A 287 7.55 -16.65 13.42
C PRO A 287 7.25 -18.09 13.00
N ASN A 288 7.79 -19.05 13.73
CA ASN A 288 7.62 -20.49 13.50
C ASN A 288 7.55 -21.21 14.86
N HIS A 289 6.62 -22.14 15.01
CA HIS A 289 6.32 -22.84 16.25
C HIS A 289 7.53 -23.63 16.76
N ASP A 290 8.19 -24.39 15.87
CA ASP A 290 9.33 -25.25 16.21
C ASP A 290 10.59 -24.44 16.50
N ASP A 291 10.83 -23.35 15.76
CA ASP A 291 11.96 -22.45 16.03
C ASP A 291 11.77 -21.72 17.36
N VAL A 292 10.54 -21.32 17.71
CA VAL A 292 10.22 -20.80 19.05
C VAL A 292 10.52 -21.86 20.11
N ARG A 293 10.11 -23.13 19.91
CA ARG A 293 10.41 -24.23 20.85
C ARG A 293 11.90 -24.39 21.08
N ARG A 294 12.64 -24.50 19.97
CA ARG A 294 14.08 -24.73 19.96
C ARG A 294 14.79 -23.58 20.67
N PHE A 295 14.44 -22.35 20.33
CA PHE A 295 14.98 -21.16 20.99
C PHE A 295 14.69 -21.14 22.50
N LEU A 296 13.47 -21.47 22.94
CA LEU A 296 13.15 -21.54 24.37
C LEU A 296 13.94 -22.67 25.09
N ALA A 297 14.13 -23.82 24.43
CA ALA A 297 14.88 -24.96 24.96
C ALA A 297 16.38 -24.65 25.08
N ASP A 298 16.99 -24.13 24.01
CA ASP A 298 18.42 -23.79 23.93
C ASP A 298 18.81 -22.75 24.98
N ASN A 299 17.85 -21.91 25.39
CA ASN A 299 18.03 -20.90 26.43
C ASN A 299 17.51 -21.33 27.81
N ASN A 300 17.24 -22.63 28.00
CA ASN A 300 16.82 -23.21 29.28
C ASN A 300 15.59 -22.54 29.92
N LEU A 301 14.62 -22.15 29.08
CA LEU A 301 13.37 -21.53 29.54
C LEU A 301 12.23 -22.54 29.70
N LEU A 302 12.40 -23.76 29.18
CA LEU A 302 11.45 -24.85 29.33
C LEU A 302 11.79 -25.71 30.56
N ASP A 303 10.76 -26.20 31.24
CA ASP A 303 10.85 -27.20 32.31
C ASP A 303 10.86 -28.64 31.76
N SER A 304 10.86 -29.63 32.65
CA SER A 304 10.88 -31.05 32.28
C SER A 304 9.62 -31.53 31.53
N SER A 305 8.51 -30.78 31.62
CA SER A 305 7.29 -31.05 30.87
C SER A 305 7.25 -30.34 29.51
N GLY A 306 8.30 -29.59 29.17
CA GLY A 306 8.36 -28.77 27.96
C GLY A 306 7.55 -27.48 28.04
N GLN A 307 7.12 -27.07 29.23
CA GLN A 307 6.41 -25.80 29.47
C GLN A 307 7.41 -24.72 29.87
N ILE A 308 7.12 -23.47 29.55
CA ILE A 308 7.91 -22.32 29.98
C ILE A 308 7.87 -22.25 31.51
N LYS A 309 9.04 -22.10 32.13
CA LYS A 309 9.18 -21.91 33.58
C LYS A 309 8.42 -20.65 34.02
N THR A 310 7.71 -20.71 35.14
CA THR A 310 6.98 -19.57 35.72
C THR A 310 7.89 -18.38 36.08
N THR A 311 9.18 -18.64 36.32
CA THR A 311 10.20 -17.62 36.58
C THR A 311 10.75 -16.97 35.30
N ALA A 312 10.49 -17.54 34.13
CA ALA A 312 10.99 -17.03 32.86
C ALA A 312 10.46 -15.61 32.57
N LYS A 313 11.29 -14.85 31.85
CA LYS A 313 10.99 -13.51 31.37
C LYS A 313 11.45 -13.41 29.92
N ILE A 314 10.54 -12.97 29.07
CA ILE A 314 10.71 -12.92 27.63
C ILE A 314 10.48 -11.47 27.18
N GLY A 315 11.47 -10.90 26.52
CA GLY A 315 11.34 -9.64 25.82
C GLY A 315 10.70 -9.84 24.46
N VAL A 316 9.80 -8.93 24.07
CA VAL A 316 9.22 -8.87 22.73
C VAL A 316 9.50 -7.48 22.14
N ALA A 317 10.20 -7.42 21.02
CA ALA A 317 10.49 -6.16 20.33
C ALA A 317 9.25 -5.62 19.61
N GLY A 318 8.93 -4.36 19.86
CA GLY A 318 7.79 -3.67 19.28
C GLY A 318 6.48 -3.92 20.04
N LEU A 319 5.41 -3.29 19.57
CA LEU A 319 4.06 -3.36 20.15
C LEU A 319 2.99 -3.39 19.05
N SER A 320 3.35 -3.93 17.88
CA SER A 320 2.50 -3.96 16.67
C SER A 320 2.44 -5.37 16.07
N LEU A 321 1.89 -5.51 14.86
CA LEU A 321 1.53 -6.78 14.22
C LEU A 321 2.66 -7.83 14.25
N SER A 322 3.88 -7.47 13.83
CA SER A 322 5.01 -8.41 13.80
C SER A 322 5.40 -8.93 15.19
N ALA A 323 5.22 -8.12 16.24
CA ALA A 323 5.43 -8.54 17.62
C ALA A 323 4.33 -9.51 18.08
N TYR A 324 3.09 -9.27 17.65
CA TYR A 324 1.94 -10.08 18.03
C TYR A 324 1.99 -11.49 17.43
N ASP A 325 2.66 -11.70 16.30
CA ASP A 325 2.83 -13.02 15.68
C ASP A 325 3.48 -14.04 16.63
N TYR A 326 4.39 -13.59 17.51
CA TYR A 326 5.09 -14.46 18.46
C TYR A 326 4.24 -14.82 19.68
N VAL A 327 3.27 -13.99 20.04
CA VAL A 327 2.48 -14.17 21.28
C VAL A 327 1.72 -15.50 21.30
N PRO A 328 0.90 -15.85 20.28
CA PRO A 328 0.19 -17.13 20.29
C PRO A 328 1.16 -18.31 20.29
N LEU A 329 2.31 -18.21 19.60
CA LEU A 329 3.32 -19.27 19.51
C LEU A 329 3.99 -19.51 20.87
N VAL A 330 4.44 -18.44 21.54
CA VAL A 330 5.06 -18.53 22.87
C VAL A 330 4.08 -19.07 23.91
N LEU A 331 2.83 -18.61 23.87
CA LEU A 331 1.82 -19.05 24.84
C LEU A 331 1.44 -20.53 24.70
N ARG A 332 1.70 -21.20 23.55
CA ARG A 332 1.50 -22.67 23.40
C ARG A 332 2.32 -23.47 24.40
N TYR A 333 3.47 -22.94 24.80
CA TYR A 333 4.36 -23.54 25.80
C TYR A 333 4.02 -23.09 27.22
N THR A 334 2.78 -22.65 27.46
CA THR A 334 2.28 -22.33 28.79
C THR A 334 0.94 -23.01 29.01
N SER A 335 0.52 -23.11 30.27
CA SER A 335 -0.85 -23.53 30.63
C SER A 335 -1.87 -22.38 30.57
N ILE A 336 -1.49 -21.20 30.05
CA ILE A 336 -2.39 -20.03 29.99
C ILE A 336 -3.44 -20.19 28.90
N ILE A 337 -3.08 -20.78 27.76
CA ILE A 337 -4.01 -21.06 26.66
C ILE A 337 -4.30 -22.54 26.56
N GLU A 338 -5.57 -22.89 26.64
CA GLU A 338 -6.08 -24.25 26.48
C GLU A 338 -6.62 -24.41 25.04
N PRO A 339 -6.16 -25.40 24.26
CA PRO A 339 -6.73 -25.69 22.95
C PRO A 339 -8.21 -26.04 23.04
N THR A 340 -9.01 -25.48 22.15
CA THR A 340 -10.41 -25.90 21.91
C THR A 340 -10.56 -26.32 20.45
N ASP A 341 -11.73 -26.85 20.08
CA ASP A 341 -12.00 -27.19 18.68
C ASP A 341 -12.22 -25.96 17.79
N THR A 342 -12.41 -24.80 18.42
CA THR A 342 -12.64 -23.51 17.75
C THR A 342 -11.50 -22.52 17.93
N GLY A 343 -10.36 -22.95 18.49
CA GLY A 343 -9.23 -22.07 18.79
C GLY A 343 -8.70 -22.28 20.19
N TYR A 344 -8.93 -21.31 21.08
CA TYR A 344 -8.38 -21.32 22.43
C TYR A 344 -9.32 -20.78 23.50
N LYS A 345 -9.08 -21.21 24.74
CA LYS A 345 -9.59 -20.60 25.98
C LYS A 345 -8.44 -20.06 26.81
N ILE A 346 -8.64 -18.92 27.47
CA ILE A 346 -7.65 -18.35 28.39
C ILE A 346 -7.97 -18.81 29.81
N SER A 347 -7.00 -19.46 30.48
CA SER A 347 -7.07 -19.81 31.90
C SER A 347 -6.50 -18.68 32.75
N GLU A 348 -7.39 -17.89 33.37
CA GLU A 348 -6.98 -16.81 34.27
C GLU A 348 -6.27 -17.33 35.53
N ALA A 349 -6.64 -18.52 36.00
CA ALA A 349 -5.99 -19.16 37.13
C ALA A 349 -4.51 -19.43 36.81
N ASN A 350 -4.24 -20.01 35.63
CA ASN A 350 -2.89 -20.31 35.21
C ASN A 350 -2.10 -19.04 34.87
N ALA A 351 -2.73 -18.02 34.28
CA ALA A 351 -2.10 -16.73 33.97
C ALA A 351 -1.44 -16.07 35.19
N LYS A 352 -2.02 -16.21 36.38
CA LYS A 352 -1.47 -15.65 37.63
C LYS A 352 -0.09 -16.21 38.00
N HIS A 353 0.27 -17.40 37.51
CA HIS A 353 1.58 -18.00 37.74
C HIS A 353 2.68 -17.44 36.83
N TYR A 354 2.34 -16.59 35.86
CA TYR A 354 3.28 -16.03 34.88
C TYR A 354 3.33 -14.48 34.91
N PRO A 355 3.48 -13.83 36.07
CA PRO A 355 3.47 -12.37 36.14
C PRO A 355 4.63 -11.77 35.36
N GLY A 356 4.33 -10.85 34.43
CA GLY A 356 5.31 -10.18 33.58
C GLY A 356 6.17 -11.12 32.74
N LEU A 357 5.64 -12.29 32.35
CA LEU A 357 6.29 -13.21 31.41
C LEU A 357 6.70 -12.48 30.13
N LEU A 358 5.80 -11.67 29.56
CA LEU A 358 6.05 -10.93 28.32
C LEU A 358 6.35 -9.47 28.64
N THR A 359 7.50 -8.98 28.19
CA THR A 359 7.87 -7.56 28.27
C THR A 359 7.98 -6.99 26.87
N PHE A 360 6.97 -6.23 26.44
CA PHE A 360 6.98 -5.54 25.16
C PHE A 360 7.84 -4.28 25.27
N VAL A 361 8.80 -4.13 24.36
CA VAL A 361 9.74 -3.01 24.33
C VAL A 361 9.56 -2.23 23.04
N SER A 362 9.11 -0.98 23.11
CA SER A 362 8.83 -0.14 21.95
C SER A 362 9.01 1.34 22.26
N HIS A 363 9.35 2.15 21.26
CA HIS A 363 9.48 3.60 21.42
C HIS A 363 8.12 4.31 21.61
N SER A 364 7.07 3.90 20.88
CA SER A 364 5.83 4.69 20.78
C SER A 364 4.79 4.41 21.87
N GLY A 365 4.86 3.27 22.59
CA GLY A 365 3.83 2.87 23.56
C GLY A 365 2.40 2.71 22.99
N VAL A 366 2.20 2.87 21.68
CA VAL A 366 0.90 2.77 20.99
C VAL A 366 0.70 1.33 20.51
N PRO A 367 -0.24 0.56 21.10
CA PRO A 367 -0.50 -0.80 20.68
C PRO A 367 -1.34 -0.88 19.42
N ALA A 368 -1.15 -1.94 18.62
CA ALA A 368 -2.02 -2.20 17.47
C ALA A 368 -3.48 -2.47 17.93
N PRO A 369 -4.48 -1.77 17.35
CA PRO A 369 -5.89 -1.95 17.68
C PRO A 369 -6.45 -3.28 17.18
N PRO A 370 -7.59 -3.75 17.74
CA PRO A 370 -8.30 -4.89 17.18
C PRO A 370 -9.05 -4.50 15.90
N ARG A 371 -9.05 -5.42 14.94
CA ARG A 371 -9.74 -5.31 13.65
C ARG A 371 -11.20 -5.72 13.80
N HIS A 372 -11.96 -4.93 14.55
CA HIS A 372 -13.41 -5.09 14.59
C HIS A 372 -14.00 -4.56 13.27
N VAL A 373 -14.92 -5.32 12.67
CA VAL A 373 -15.67 -5.09 11.41
C VAL A 373 -14.88 -5.11 10.10
N ASP A 374 -15.58 -5.57 9.03
CA ASP A 374 -15.14 -5.42 7.64
C ASP A 374 -15.18 -3.93 7.27
N PRO A 375 -14.04 -3.35 6.86
CA PRO A 375 -13.96 -1.91 6.64
C PRO A 375 -14.71 -1.40 5.39
N LYS A 376 -15.34 -2.27 4.60
CA LYS A 376 -16.05 -1.88 3.36
C LYS A 376 -17.39 -1.18 3.60
N HIS A 377 -17.95 -1.24 4.81
CA HIS A 377 -19.24 -0.63 5.11
C HIS A 377 -19.23 0.07 6.48
N PHE A 378 -19.65 1.34 6.50
CA PHE A 378 -20.00 1.99 7.76
C PHE A 378 -21.44 1.57 8.10
N THR A 379 -21.60 0.53 8.92
CA THR A 379 -22.94 0.05 9.31
C THR A 379 -23.60 1.11 10.19
N ILE A 380 -24.84 1.50 9.87
CA ILE A 380 -25.57 2.56 10.57
C ILE A 380 -26.80 1.98 11.27
N PRO A 381 -27.15 2.41 12.49
CA PRO A 381 -28.45 2.10 13.08
C PRO A 381 -29.55 2.81 12.27
N ALA A 382 -30.73 2.19 12.19
CA ALA A 382 -31.86 2.79 11.49
C ALA A 382 -32.15 4.21 12.01
N GLY A 383 -32.29 5.17 11.08
CA GLY A 383 -32.63 6.56 11.40
C GLY A 383 -31.44 7.52 11.60
N LEU A 384 -30.20 7.02 11.71
CA LEU A 384 -29.02 7.90 11.74
C LEU A 384 -28.51 8.19 10.32
N ARG A 385 -28.31 9.47 10.01
CA ARG A 385 -27.67 9.92 8.78
C ARG A 385 -26.16 10.07 9.00
N LEU A 386 -25.32 9.67 8.04
CA LEU A 386 -23.88 9.82 8.14
C LEU A 386 -23.41 11.16 7.59
N ILE A 387 -22.44 11.77 8.27
CA ILE A 387 -21.89 13.09 7.97
C ILE A 387 -20.59 12.93 7.21
N LEU A 388 -20.40 13.61 6.08
CA LEU A 388 -19.27 13.53 5.14
C LEU A 388 -19.54 12.57 3.97
N THR A 389 -19.92 13.17 2.84
CA THR A 389 -20.18 12.49 1.57
C THR A 389 -18.89 12.22 0.79
N THR A 390 -18.95 11.34 -0.21
CA THR A 390 -17.83 10.99 -1.11
C THR A 390 -17.48 12.19 -1.96
N GLU A 391 -18.48 12.99 -2.33
CA GLU A 391 -18.27 14.28 -2.96
C GLU A 391 -17.46 15.22 -2.06
N GLU A 392 -17.85 15.37 -0.79
CA GLU A 392 -17.13 16.23 0.15
C GLU A 392 -15.70 15.75 0.38
N VAL A 393 -15.47 14.44 0.55
CA VAL A 393 -14.11 13.87 0.62
C VAL A 393 -13.31 14.19 -0.63
N HIS A 394 -13.91 14.01 -1.81
CA HIS A 394 -13.25 14.32 -3.09
C HIS A 394 -12.90 15.80 -3.19
N THR A 395 -13.79 16.70 -2.77
CA THR A 395 -13.52 18.14 -2.73
C THR A 395 -12.35 18.47 -1.79
N LEU A 396 -12.26 17.85 -0.61
CA LEU A 396 -11.10 18.04 0.29
C LEU A 396 -9.79 17.58 -0.36
N LEU A 397 -9.83 16.49 -1.13
CA LEU A 397 -8.68 15.95 -1.86
C LEU A 397 -8.37 16.72 -3.16
N LEU A 398 -9.21 17.67 -3.56
CA LEU A 398 -8.96 18.60 -4.66
C LEU A 398 -8.43 19.95 -4.17
N GLN A 399 -8.40 20.22 -2.86
CA GLN A 399 -7.79 21.44 -2.36
C GLN A 399 -6.28 21.27 -2.29
N LYS A 400 -5.52 22.10 -3.02
CA LYS A 400 -4.06 22.01 -2.95
C LYS A 400 -3.53 22.50 -1.60
N LYS A 401 -2.40 21.91 -1.18
CA LYS A 401 -1.64 22.33 0.01
C LYS A 401 -2.46 22.30 1.31
N PHE A 402 -3.33 21.31 1.44
CA PHE A 402 -4.28 21.23 2.55
C PHE A 402 -4.11 19.98 3.40
N ASP A 403 -4.12 20.15 4.73
CA ASP A 403 -4.16 19.03 5.69
C ASP A 403 -5.58 18.48 5.79
N TRP A 404 -5.96 17.72 4.75
CA TRP A 404 -7.27 17.10 4.67
C TRP A 404 -7.51 16.15 5.84
N LEU A 405 -6.48 15.40 6.27
CA LEU A 405 -6.60 14.35 7.28
C LEU A 405 -7.00 14.88 8.66
N SER A 406 -6.30 15.92 9.13
CA SER A 406 -6.65 16.59 10.38
C SER A 406 -8.00 17.29 10.29
N PHE A 407 -8.35 17.79 9.10
CA PHE A 407 -9.62 18.48 8.87
C PHE A 407 -10.83 17.55 9.00
N TRP A 408 -10.82 16.39 8.31
CA TRP A 408 -12.01 15.53 8.25
C TRP A 408 -12.26 14.73 9.54
N LYS A 409 -11.24 14.58 10.41
CA LYS A 409 -11.34 13.86 11.68
C LYS A 409 -12.57 14.29 12.52
N VAL A 410 -12.92 15.58 12.48
CA VAL A 410 -14.11 16.11 13.17
C VAL A 410 -15.39 15.39 12.75
N PHE A 411 -15.53 15.06 11.47
CA PHE A 411 -16.68 14.30 10.97
C PHE A 411 -16.66 12.85 11.46
N LEU A 412 -15.50 12.20 11.47
CA LEU A 412 -15.38 10.84 12.02
C LEU A 412 -15.84 10.82 13.47
N ASP A 413 -15.30 11.73 14.26
CA ASP A 413 -15.54 11.80 15.70
C ASP A 413 -17.02 12.09 15.96
N ALA A 414 -17.66 12.97 15.17
CA ALA A 414 -19.09 13.23 15.22
C ALA A 414 -19.93 11.99 14.89
N ASN A 415 -19.60 11.24 13.82
CA ASN A 415 -20.32 10.02 13.46
C ASN A 415 -20.17 8.94 14.54
N VAL A 416 -18.97 8.73 15.08
CA VAL A 416 -18.71 7.75 16.15
C VAL A 416 -19.46 8.15 17.44
N ALA A 417 -19.44 9.43 17.80
CA ALA A 417 -20.14 9.97 18.96
C ALA A 417 -21.67 9.79 18.85
N ARG A 418 -22.25 10.17 17.71
CA ARG A 418 -23.69 10.01 17.42
C ARG A 418 -24.10 8.55 17.45
N PHE A 419 -23.28 7.65 16.87
CA PHE A 419 -23.54 6.21 16.88
C PHE A 419 -23.57 5.66 18.30
N LEU A 420 -22.59 6.03 19.14
CA LEU A 420 -22.43 5.47 20.48
C LEU A 420 -23.24 6.19 21.56
N GLY A 421 -23.99 7.25 21.22
CA GLY A 421 -24.68 8.09 22.20
C GLY A 421 -23.70 8.72 23.20
N LYS A 422 -22.62 9.33 22.69
CA LYS A 422 -21.58 10.00 23.49
C LYS A 422 -21.35 11.42 23.00
N LEU A 423 -20.69 12.25 23.81
CA LEU A 423 -20.03 13.45 23.30
C LEU A 423 -18.71 13.06 22.61
N PRO A 424 -18.27 13.81 21.58
CA PRO A 424 -16.98 13.53 20.94
C PRO A 424 -15.80 13.54 21.93
N LYS A 425 -15.79 14.47 22.90
CA LYS A 425 -14.78 14.52 23.98
C LYS A 425 -14.73 13.27 24.88
N ASP A 426 -15.80 12.47 24.92
CA ASP A 426 -15.89 11.27 25.76
C ASP A 426 -15.40 9.99 25.06
N LEU A 427 -15.05 10.09 23.77
CA LEU A 427 -14.47 9.00 23.00
C LEU A 427 -13.11 8.59 23.58
N GLN A 428 -12.93 7.29 23.79
CA GLN A 428 -11.78 6.72 24.48
C GLN A 428 -10.47 6.91 23.72
N TYR A 429 -10.48 6.94 22.39
CA TYR A 429 -9.25 7.21 21.62
C TYR A 429 -8.78 8.66 21.73
N ARG A 430 -9.67 9.62 22.03
CA ARG A 430 -9.29 11.02 22.27
C ARG A 430 -8.67 11.22 23.66
N LYS A 431 -8.90 10.28 24.59
CA LYS A 431 -8.33 10.34 25.94
C LYS A 431 -6.87 9.90 25.92
N THR A 432 -6.03 10.63 26.66
CA THR A 432 -4.67 10.22 26.96
C THR A 432 -4.71 8.94 27.79
N MET A 433 -4.28 7.83 27.20
CA MET A 433 -4.17 6.54 27.85
C MET A 433 -2.75 6.04 27.75
N ASP A 434 -2.22 5.50 28.84
CA ASP A 434 -1.01 4.69 28.76
C ASP A 434 -1.28 3.37 28.01
N THR A 435 -0.21 2.64 27.68
CA THR A 435 -0.30 1.37 26.94
C THR A 435 -1.19 0.35 27.63
N LYS A 436 -1.12 0.25 28.97
CA LYS A 436 -1.89 -0.74 29.74
C LYS A 436 -3.37 -0.37 29.73
N GLN A 437 -3.71 0.90 29.97
CA GLN A 437 -5.07 1.41 29.90
C GLN A 437 -5.67 1.18 28.51
N ARG A 438 -4.91 1.45 27.45
CA ARG A 438 -5.35 1.19 26.07
C ARG A 438 -5.60 -0.30 25.80
N MET A 439 -4.71 -1.18 26.26
CA MET A 439 -4.89 -2.62 26.12
C MET A 439 -6.09 -3.16 26.93
N VAL A 440 -6.34 -2.62 28.12
CA VAL A 440 -7.54 -2.97 28.91
C VAL A 440 -8.82 -2.52 28.21
N ASP A 441 -8.82 -1.31 27.62
CA ASP A 441 -9.96 -0.85 26.81
C ASP A 441 -10.16 -1.76 25.58
N TYR A 442 -9.09 -2.13 24.86
CA TYR A 442 -9.21 -3.10 23.78
C TYR A 442 -9.71 -4.46 24.25
N ALA A 443 -9.28 -4.96 25.42
CA ALA A 443 -9.79 -6.21 25.97
C ALA A 443 -11.30 -6.14 26.24
N ARG A 444 -11.81 -5.01 26.76
CA ARG A 444 -13.25 -4.74 26.89
C ARG A 444 -13.93 -4.70 25.52
N GLN A 445 -13.40 -3.96 24.55
CA GLN A 445 -13.99 -3.85 23.22
C GLN A 445 -14.02 -5.21 22.48
N ASN A 446 -13.02 -6.08 22.67
CA ASN A 446 -13.08 -7.45 22.11
C ASN A 446 -14.22 -8.26 22.73
N ARG A 447 -14.47 -8.13 24.04
CA ARG A 447 -15.62 -8.79 24.69
C ARG A 447 -16.93 -8.31 24.09
N ASP A 448 -17.07 -7.00 23.87
CA ASP A 448 -18.24 -6.41 23.21
C ASP A 448 -18.40 -6.93 21.77
N TYR A 449 -17.32 -6.95 20.99
CA TYR A 449 -17.31 -7.46 19.61
C TYR A 449 -17.71 -8.94 19.53
N MET A 450 -17.23 -9.78 20.45
CA MET A 450 -17.60 -11.20 20.53
C MET A 450 -19.08 -11.42 20.90
N GLN A 451 -19.75 -10.39 21.43
CA GLN A 451 -21.20 -10.36 21.67
C GLN A 451 -21.96 -9.70 20.51
N HIS A 452 -21.33 -9.56 19.33
CA HIS A 452 -21.86 -8.90 18.14
C HIS A 452 -22.25 -7.43 18.36
N LYS A 453 -21.65 -6.76 19.36
CA LYS A 453 -21.84 -5.33 19.57
C LYS A 453 -20.87 -4.54 18.70
N GLN A 454 -21.36 -3.44 18.16
CA GLN A 454 -20.48 -2.46 17.51
C GLN A 454 -19.56 -1.81 18.54
N THR A 455 -18.32 -1.57 18.14
CA THR A 455 -17.27 -1.06 19.03
C THR A 455 -16.73 0.26 18.52
N GLU A 456 -16.26 1.10 19.42
CA GLU A 456 -15.70 2.40 19.09
C GLU A 456 -14.54 2.26 18.08
N VAL A 457 -13.62 1.34 18.34
CA VAL A 457 -12.47 1.07 17.45
C VAL A 457 -12.88 0.52 16.08
N GLY A 458 -13.97 -0.25 16.00
CA GLY A 458 -14.53 -0.74 14.74
C GLY A 458 -15.11 0.39 13.88
N LEU A 459 -15.87 1.30 14.50
CA LEU A 459 -16.43 2.48 13.82
C LEU A 459 -15.32 3.41 13.34
N GLN A 460 -14.31 3.67 14.18
CA GLN A 460 -13.14 4.46 13.80
C GLN A 460 -12.40 3.85 12.61
N ARG A 461 -12.11 2.54 12.68
CA ARG A 461 -11.43 1.84 11.60
C ARG A 461 -12.20 1.93 10.28
N SER A 462 -13.52 1.74 10.33
CA SER A 462 -14.37 1.83 9.14
C SER A 462 -14.28 3.21 8.51
N GLY A 463 -14.38 4.27 9.31
CA GLY A 463 -14.27 5.63 8.81
C GLY A 463 -12.89 5.96 8.24
N TYR A 464 -11.81 5.58 8.95
CA TYR A 464 -10.45 5.73 8.43
C TYR A 464 -10.23 4.97 7.12
N TRP A 465 -10.72 3.74 6.99
CA TRP A 465 -10.51 2.96 5.77
C TRP A 465 -11.23 3.54 4.55
N LEU A 466 -12.48 4.00 4.73
CA LEU A 466 -13.27 4.62 3.67
C LEU A 466 -12.62 5.91 3.18
N VAL A 467 -12.32 6.85 4.09
CA VAL A 467 -11.72 8.14 3.71
C VAL A 467 -10.30 7.95 3.18
N TYR A 468 -9.54 6.98 3.71
CA TYR A 468 -8.24 6.63 3.14
C TYR A 468 -8.36 6.16 1.69
N GLY A 469 -9.41 5.43 1.33
CA GLY A 469 -9.73 5.07 -0.06
C GLY A 469 -10.33 6.22 -0.90
N GLY A 470 -10.50 7.41 -0.34
CA GLY A 470 -11.15 8.55 -0.98
C GLY A 470 -12.68 8.47 -0.99
N GLN A 471 -13.30 7.75 -0.06
CA GLN A 471 -14.75 7.58 0.02
C GLN A 471 -15.30 8.26 1.28
N GLY A 472 -16.49 8.85 1.17
CA GLY A 472 -17.26 9.31 2.32
C GLY A 472 -17.95 8.16 3.03
N PHE A 473 -18.82 8.46 3.98
CA PHE A 473 -19.53 7.41 4.71
C PHE A 473 -20.93 7.17 4.11
N TYR A 474 -21.14 5.97 3.58
CA TYR A 474 -22.40 5.55 2.93
C TYR A 474 -22.80 4.16 3.39
N ALA A 475 -24.11 3.90 3.31
CA ALA A 475 -24.63 2.54 3.35
C ALA A 475 -24.23 1.77 2.07
N ASP A 476 -24.37 2.41 0.90
CA ASP A 476 -23.91 1.89 -0.40
C ASP A 476 -22.77 2.75 -0.99
N PRO A 477 -21.51 2.41 -0.72
CA PRO A 477 -20.37 3.14 -1.28
C PRO A 477 -20.20 2.91 -2.80
N THR A 478 -20.77 1.85 -3.38
CA THR A 478 -20.66 1.56 -4.81
C THR A 478 -21.51 2.53 -5.61
N GLN A 479 -22.75 2.75 -5.17
CA GLN A 479 -23.63 3.75 -5.80
C GLN A 479 -23.02 5.15 -5.71
N ALA A 480 -22.55 5.55 -4.52
CA ALA A 480 -21.91 6.86 -4.32
C ALA A 480 -20.68 7.07 -5.22
N GLU A 481 -19.91 6.01 -5.45
CA GLU A 481 -18.78 6.03 -6.39
C GLU A 481 -19.26 6.26 -7.83
N GLN A 482 -20.29 5.54 -8.28
CA GLN A 482 -20.83 5.68 -9.64
C GLN A 482 -21.36 7.10 -9.89
N GLU A 483 -22.08 7.67 -8.93
CA GLU A 483 -22.59 9.04 -9.00
C GLU A 483 -21.46 10.07 -9.08
N LEU A 484 -20.41 9.93 -8.25
CA LEU A 484 -19.27 10.84 -8.30
C LEU A 484 -18.46 10.67 -9.60
N VAL A 485 -18.28 9.45 -10.10
CA VAL A 485 -17.59 9.21 -11.39
C VAL A 485 -18.35 9.85 -12.55
N ALA A 486 -19.69 9.83 -12.52
CA ALA A 486 -20.51 10.49 -13.54
C ALA A 486 -20.38 12.02 -13.48
N LYS A 487 -20.27 12.59 -12.27
CA LYS A 487 -20.10 14.03 -12.04
C LYS A 487 -18.69 14.54 -12.33
N ALA A 488 -17.66 13.74 -12.02
CA ALA A 488 -16.25 14.10 -12.14
C ALA A 488 -15.41 12.99 -12.82
N PRO A 489 -15.66 12.71 -14.12
CA PRO A 489 -14.95 11.67 -14.83
C PRO A 489 -13.43 11.91 -14.93
N LEU A 490 -12.96 13.17 -15.01
CA LEU A 490 -11.53 13.48 -15.14
C LEU A 490 -10.78 13.24 -13.82
N THR A 491 -11.35 13.67 -12.70
CA THR A 491 -10.71 13.62 -11.37
C THR A 491 -11.10 12.39 -10.54
N ARG A 492 -12.13 11.61 -10.88
CA ARG A 492 -12.54 10.45 -10.06
C ARG A 492 -12.38 9.09 -10.71
N LYS A 493 -12.69 8.95 -12.01
CA LYS A 493 -12.81 7.65 -12.68
C LYS A 493 -11.62 6.74 -12.40
N GLU A 494 -11.91 5.56 -11.85
CA GLU A 494 -10.94 4.49 -11.54
C GLU A 494 -9.80 4.89 -10.59
N ARG A 495 -9.89 6.03 -9.88
CA ARG A 495 -8.84 6.47 -8.95
C ARG A 495 -9.12 6.13 -7.48
N ALA A 496 -10.34 5.73 -7.12
CA ALA A 496 -10.65 5.29 -5.76
C ALA A 496 -9.75 4.13 -5.31
N GLY A 497 -9.46 4.04 -4.00
CA GLY A 497 -8.60 2.99 -3.45
C GLY A 497 -7.11 3.34 -3.49
N PHE A 498 -6.25 2.44 -3.97
CA PHE A 498 -4.79 2.60 -3.88
C PHE A 498 -4.26 3.82 -4.63
N LEU A 499 -4.80 4.14 -5.80
CA LEU A 499 -4.42 5.32 -6.56
C LEU A 499 -4.67 6.61 -5.77
N MET A 500 -5.86 6.77 -5.19
CA MET A 500 -6.18 7.93 -4.35
C MET A 500 -5.34 7.97 -3.07
N ARG A 501 -5.07 6.82 -2.44
CA ARG A 501 -4.20 6.73 -1.25
C ARG A 501 -2.79 7.25 -1.56
N ARG A 502 -2.22 6.82 -2.70
CA ARG A 502 -0.88 7.24 -3.14
C ARG A 502 -0.86 8.72 -3.51
N GLY A 503 -1.83 9.17 -4.32
CA GLY A 503 -1.89 10.55 -4.81
C GLY A 503 -2.10 11.58 -3.69
N SER A 504 -3.01 11.31 -2.76
CA SER A 504 -3.28 12.22 -1.63
C SER A 504 -2.10 12.32 -0.66
N LEU A 505 -1.33 11.24 -0.49
CA LEU A 505 -0.12 11.24 0.33
C LEU A 505 1.08 11.91 -0.38
N ALA A 506 1.21 11.70 -1.69
CA ALA A 506 2.26 12.33 -2.49
C ALA A 506 2.16 13.85 -2.46
N GLU A 507 0.93 14.39 -2.51
CA GLU A 507 0.68 15.82 -2.47
C GLU A 507 1.17 16.47 -1.16
N VAL A 508 0.73 15.97 -0.01
CA VAL A 508 1.07 16.53 1.33
C VAL A 508 2.52 16.28 1.74
N THR A 509 3.22 15.38 1.04
CA THR A 509 4.65 15.10 1.25
C THR A 509 5.54 15.60 0.13
N SER A 510 5.01 16.43 -0.77
CA SER A 510 5.79 17.05 -1.84
C SER A 510 6.72 18.15 -1.31
N ALA A 511 7.80 18.41 -2.06
CA ALA A 511 8.68 19.55 -1.79
C ALA A 511 7.93 20.89 -1.85
N ALA A 512 6.95 21.01 -2.76
CA ALA A 512 6.12 22.20 -2.93
C ALA A 512 5.24 22.48 -1.70
N TYR A 513 4.65 21.44 -1.09
CA TYR A 513 3.91 21.57 0.17
C TYR A 513 4.85 22.05 1.30
N LEU A 514 5.97 21.35 1.48
CA LEU A 514 6.97 21.67 2.52
C LEU A 514 7.77 22.94 2.26
N ALA A 515 7.57 23.61 1.13
CA ALA A 515 8.11 24.94 0.89
C ALA A 515 7.38 26.01 1.71
N VAL A 516 6.10 25.78 2.00
CA VAL A 516 5.21 26.79 2.60
C VAL A 516 4.50 26.32 3.87
N SER A 517 4.44 25.02 4.15
CA SER A 517 3.71 24.48 5.30
C SER A 517 4.35 23.23 5.90
N SER A 518 4.25 23.11 7.23
CA SER A 518 4.58 21.87 7.95
C SER A 518 3.47 20.84 7.75
N ASN A 519 3.83 19.56 7.63
CA ASN A 519 2.87 18.45 7.59
C ASN A 519 2.87 17.63 8.89
N LYS A 520 3.42 18.15 9.98
CA LYS A 520 3.47 17.45 11.26
C LYS A 520 2.07 17.07 11.79
N ALA A 521 1.10 17.99 11.72
CA ALA A 521 -0.27 17.73 12.18
C ALA A 521 -0.90 16.57 11.38
N PHE A 522 -0.80 16.64 10.06
CA PHE A 522 -1.17 15.54 9.16
C PHE A 522 -0.52 14.22 9.61
N PHE A 523 0.78 14.18 9.89
CA PHE A 523 1.48 12.93 10.24
C PHE A 523 1.13 12.37 11.62
N ASN A 524 0.76 13.22 12.57
CA ASN A 524 0.22 12.77 13.85
C ASN A 524 -1.07 11.98 13.62
N GLU A 525 -1.97 12.49 12.78
CA GLU A 525 -3.22 11.81 12.44
C GLU A 525 -3.00 10.62 11.49
N TYR A 526 -2.04 10.72 10.56
CA TYR A 526 -1.70 9.64 9.64
C TYR A 526 -1.21 8.41 10.39
N THR A 527 -0.44 8.61 11.46
CA THR A 527 0.02 7.51 12.32
C THR A 527 -1.16 6.81 12.99
N VAL A 528 -2.16 7.56 13.48
CA VAL A 528 -3.39 6.99 14.07
C VAL A 528 -4.19 6.24 13.02
N MET A 529 -4.46 6.87 11.87
CA MET A 529 -5.17 6.26 10.74
C MET A 529 -4.47 4.97 10.31
N HIS A 530 -3.15 5.02 10.07
CA HIS A 530 -2.37 3.87 9.62
C HIS A 530 -2.47 2.73 10.62
N ASN A 531 -2.28 2.98 11.92
CA ASN A 531 -2.44 1.95 12.95
C ASN A 531 -3.86 1.35 12.99
N CYS A 532 -4.90 2.18 12.80
CA CYS A 532 -6.29 1.71 12.68
C CYS A 532 -6.51 0.85 11.44
N VAL A 533 -5.90 1.21 10.30
CA VAL A 533 -5.98 0.51 9.00
C VAL A 533 -5.15 -0.78 9.01
N THR A 534 -4.04 -0.82 9.75
CA THR A 534 -3.19 -2.00 9.98
C THR A 534 -3.49 -2.67 11.32
N ALA A 535 -4.77 -2.75 11.71
CA ALA A 535 -5.22 -3.40 12.94
C ALA A 535 -4.99 -4.93 12.94
N SER A 536 -4.86 -5.51 14.14
CA SER A 536 -4.64 -6.95 14.33
C SER A 536 -5.98 -7.72 14.32
N PRO A 537 -6.05 -8.92 13.71
CA PRO A 537 -7.25 -9.77 13.77
C PRO A 537 -7.75 -9.97 15.21
N PRO A 538 -9.08 -9.98 15.46
CA PRO A 538 -9.64 -10.03 16.81
C PRO A 538 -9.13 -11.22 17.65
N ALA A 539 -8.96 -12.40 17.04
CA ALA A 539 -8.46 -13.59 17.74
C ALA A 539 -7.06 -13.38 18.34
N ILE A 540 -6.17 -12.66 17.65
CA ILE A 540 -4.80 -12.40 18.13
C ILE A 540 -4.83 -11.23 19.10
N GLN A 541 -5.51 -10.14 18.72
CA GLN A 541 -5.53 -8.93 19.53
C GLN A 541 -6.14 -9.18 20.91
N ARG A 542 -7.24 -9.94 20.97
CA ARG A 542 -7.86 -10.38 22.23
C ARG A 542 -6.86 -11.10 23.13
N LEU A 543 -6.05 -11.99 22.56
CA LEU A 543 -5.03 -12.73 23.31
C LEU A 543 -4.03 -11.75 23.94
N VAL A 544 -3.45 -10.86 23.15
CA VAL A 544 -2.45 -9.88 23.61
C VAL A 544 -3.05 -8.93 24.66
N ALA A 545 -4.20 -8.33 24.37
CA ALA A 545 -4.88 -7.40 25.27
C ALA A 545 -5.20 -8.05 26.63
N ARG A 546 -5.65 -9.31 26.62
CA ARG A 546 -5.90 -10.08 27.86
C ARG A 546 -4.63 -10.38 28.64
N MET A 547 -3.48 -10.60 27.99
CA MET A 547 -2.21 -10.76 28.72
C MET A 547 -1.81 -9.48 29.48
N PHE A 548 -2.09 -8.29 28.92
CA PHE A 548 -1.89 -7.02 29.64
C PHE A 548 -2.88 -6.84 30.79
N GLU A 549 -4.17 -7.17 30.58
CA GLU A 549 -5.21 -7.09 31.62
C GLU A 549 -4.90 -8.03 32.81
N LEU A 550 -4.37 -9.22 32.54
CA LEU A 550 -4.02 -10.23 33.55
C LEU A 550 -2.62 -10.03 34.18
N GLY A 551 -1.84 -9.03 33.74
CA GLY A 551 -0.49 -8.77 34.24
C GLY A 551 0.58 -9.76 33.78
N VAL A 552 0.27 -10.63 32.81
CA VAL A 552 1.24 -11.52 32.14
C VAL A 552 2.15 -10.72 31.21
N ALA A 553 1.60 -9.69 30.56
CA ALA A 553 2.33 -8.77 29.70
C ALA A 553 2.48 -7.40 30.34
N LYS A 554 3.60 -6.74 30.04
CA LYS A 554 3.84 -5.32 30.37
C LYS A 554 4.54 -4.61 29.23
N PHE A 555 4.46 -3.29 29.23
CA PHE A 555 5.17 -2.41 28.30
C PHE A 555 6.32 -1.70 29.02
N VAL A 556 7.44 -1.55 28.32
CA VAL A 556 8.58 -0.72 28.72
C VAL A 556 8.98 0.14 27.52
N PRO A 557 9.10 1.47 27.67
CA PRO A 557 9.62 2.31 26.60
C PRO A 557 11.10 1.97 26.34
N GLY A 558 11.47 1.84 25.06
CA GLY A 558 12.86 1.58 24.66
C GLY A 558 13.05 1.28 23.18
N SER A 559 14.29 1.41 22.70
CA SER A 559 14.72 1.07 21.33
C SER A 559 15.89 0.09 21.37
N PHE A 560 16.10 -0.68 20.30
CA PHE A 560 17.29 -1.53 20.18
C PHE A 560 18.57 -0.72 19.91
N GLU A 561 18.42 0.58 19.65
CA GLU A 561 19.50 1.53 19.44
C GLU A 561 19.99 2.17 20.76
N ASP A 562 19.09 2.37 21.74
CA ASP A 562 19.35 3.16 22.96
C ASP A 562 18.99 2.39 24.26
N ASP A 563 19.97 1.73 24.90
CA ASP A 563 19.87 1.22 26.29
C ASP A 563 19.02 -0.05 26.58
N VAL A 564 18.19 -0.60 25.68
CA VAL A 564 17.43 -1.84 25.96
C VAL A 564 18.35 -3.03 26.27
N LEU A 565 19.56 -3.05 25.70
CA LEU A 565 20.59 -4.05 26.00
C LEU A 565 20.97 -4.11 27.49
N LYS A 566 20.79 -3.02 28.25
CA LYS A 566 21.04 -2.99 29.71
C LYS A 566 20.01 -3.77 30.52
N LEU A 567 18.81 -4.03 29.97
CA LEU A 567 17.81 -4.94 30.56
C LEU A 567 18.20 -6.42 30.37
N VAL A 568 19.00 -6.73 29.34
CA VAL A 568 19.28 -8.09 28.86
C VAL A 568 20.33 -8.83 29.71
N GLY A 569 21.10 -8.12 30.53
CA GLY A 569 22.04 -8.70 31.50
C GLY A 569 21.38 -9.45 32.69
N LYS A 570 20.04 -9.56 32.72
CA LYS A 570 19.27 -10.18 33.83
C LYS A 570 18.59 -11.52 33.47
N GLY A 571 19.07 -12.24 32.46
CA GLY A 571 18.51 -13.56 32.09
C GLY A 571 17.21 -13.52 31.28
N VAL A 572 17.01 -12.46 30.48
CA VAL A 572 15.85 -12.29 29.59
C VAL A 572 16.27 -12.62 28.15
N VAL A 573 15.54 -13.51 27.48
CA VAL A 573 15.71 -13.74 26.02
C VAL A 573 14.74 -12.86 25.23
N PHE A 574 15.06 -12.58 23.97
CA PHE A 574 14.23 -11.71 23.13
C PHE A 574 13.71 -12.41 21.87
N PHE A 575 12.40 -12.28 21.64
CA PHE A 575 11.82 -12.40 20.30
C PHE A 575 11.79 -11.00 19.70
N ALA A 576 12.57 -10.79 18.65
CA ALA A 576 12.65 -9.50 18.01
C ALA A 576 12.47 -9.67 16.51
N PRO A 577 11.28 -9.37 15.93
CA PRO A 577 11.15 -9.33 14.48
C PRO A 577 12.28 -8.51 13.87
N LYS A 578 12.71 -8.90 12.66
CA LYS A 578 13.70 -8.13 11.92
C LYS A 578 13.26 -6.67 11.82
N LEU A 579 14.20 -5.75 11.92
CA LEU A 579 13.93 -4.32 11.80
C LEU A 579 13.95 -3.91 10.34
N LEU A 580 13.10 -2.97 9.97
CA LEU A 580 13.20 -2.31 8.68
C LEU A 580 14.38 -1.34 8.72
N ASP A 581 15.39 -1.59 7.90
CA ASP A 581 16.50 -0.65 7.72
C ASP A 581 16.68 -0.37 6.23
N ARG A 582 16.37 0.86 5.82
CA ARG A 582 16.52 1.31 4.42
C ARG A 582 17.96 1.11 3.91
N LYS A 583 18.97 1.17 4.78
CA LYS A 583 20.38 0.95 4.41
C LYS A 583 20.64 -0.46 3.90
N ASN A 584 19.79 -1.43 4.26
CA ASN A 584 19.89 -2.81 3.77
C ASN A 584 19.22 -3.02 2.41
N ASN A 585 18.55 -2.00 1.85
CA ASN A 585 18.11 -2.04 0.45
C ASN A 585 19.28 -1.62 -0.45
N LEU A 586 20.21 -2.55 -0.72
CA LEU A 586 21.45 -2.29 -1.47
C LEU A 586 21.18 -1.58 -2.80
N LEU A 587 20.17 -2.02 -3.53
CA LEU A 587 19.82 -1.45 -4.82
C LEU A 587 19.31 0.00 -4.68
N LEU A 588 18.41 0.28 -3.73
CA LEU A 588 17.95 1.65 -3.44
C LEU A 588 19.10 2.55 -2.99
N MET A 589 20.00 2.02 -2.14
CA MET A 589 21.18 2.76 -1.68
C MET A 589 22.15 3.05 -2.84
N SER A 590 22.27 2.14 -3.81
CA SER A 590 23.12 2.31 -4.98
C SER A 590 22.64 3.40 -5.94
N LEU A 591 21.36 3.80 -5.85
CA LEU A 591 20.76 4.87 -6.65
C LEU A 591 20.94 6.26 -6.02
N LYS A 592 21.35 6.34 -4.75
CA LYS A 592 21.60 7.62 -4.08
C LYS A 592 22.62 8.45 -4.85
N GLY A 593 22.32 9.71 -5.12
CA GLY A 593 23.12 10.63 -5.93
C GLY A 593 23.13 10.35 -7.45
N LYS A 594 22.43 9.32 -7.94
CA LYS A 594 22.32 9.00 -9.38
C LYS A 594 20.97 9.41 -9.97
N VAL A 595 19.95 9.53 -9.13
CA VAL A 595 18.55 9.82 -9.51
C VAL A 595 18.06 11.11 -8.86
N GLU A 596 17.01 11.73 -9.40
CA GLU A 596 16.39 12.91 -8.79
C GLU A 596 16.01 12.59 -7.32
N GLU A 597 16.58 13.33 -6.37
CA GLU A 597 16.39 13.04 -4.95
C GLU A 597 15.25 13.87 -4.37
N VAL A 598 14.11 13.22 -4.10
CA VAL A 598 13.23 13.54 -2.94
C VAL A 598 12.68 12.24 -2.31
N VAL A 599 12.16 11.31 -3.11
CA VAL A 599 12.23 9.84 -2.94
C VAL A 599 12.17 9.25 -4.36
N LEU A 600 13.35 8.90 -4.89
CA LEU A 600 13.62 8.29 -6.21
C LEU A 600 13.18 9.04 -7.49
N GLY A 601 12.51 10.20 -7.41
CA GLY A 601 12.16 10.98 -8.61
C GLY A 601 11.19 10.22 -9.52
N HIS A 602 10.20 9.55 -8.92
CA HIS A 602 9.23 8.75 -9.65
C HIS A 602 8.37 9.59 -10.58
N THR A 603 8.06 9.05 -11.75
CA THR A 603 7.07 9.61 -12.67
C THR A 603 5.90 8.66 -12.84
N LYS A 604 4.91 9.08 -13.63
CA LYS A 604 3.84 8.21 -14.13
C LYS A 604 4.41 6.89 -14.67
N GLY A 605 3.77 5.77 -14.38
CA GLY A 605 4.26 4.42 -14.71
C GLY A 605 5.38 3.89 -13.80
N ARG A 606 5.64 4.57 -12.68
CA ARG A 606 6.70 4.25 -11.71
C ARG A 606 8.11 4.22 -12.30
N PHE A 607 8.34 4.96 -13.39
CA PHE A 607 9.69 5.15 -13.91
C PHE A 607 10.49 6.05 -12.98
N ILE A 608 11.80 5.85 -12.98
CA ILE A 608 12.77 6.66 -12.24
C ILE A 608 13.36 7.73 -13.19
N ARG A 609 13.65 8.93 -12.70
CA ARG A 609 14.41 9.97 -13.43
C ARG A 609 15.85 10.10 -12.91
N THR A 610 16.81 10.35 -13.81
CA THR A 610 18.19 10.66 -13.38
C THR A 610 18.34 12.13 -13.03
N GLN A 611 19.36 12.53 -12.26
CA GLN A 611 19.62 13.95 -11.99
C GLN A 611 20.04 14.74 -13.24
N LYS A 612 20.59 14.05 -14.26
CA LYS A 612 21.18 14.67 -15.45
C LYS A 612 20.22 14.72 -16.64
N GLU A 613 19.28 13.78 -16.69
CA GLU A 613 18.29 13.67 -17.76
C GLU A 613 16.90 13.86 -17.17
N THR A 614 16.13 14.77 -17.76
CA THR A 614 14.70 14.92 -17.47
C THR A 614 13.87 13.72 -17.95
N ALA A 615 14.45 12.86 -18.80
CA ALA A 615 13.80 11.69 -19.37
C ALA A 615 13.75 10.52 -18.37
N PRO A 616 12.68 9.71 -18.39
CA PRO A 616 12.58 8.49 -17.59
C PRO A 616 13.63 7.46 -18.03
N VAL A 617 14.26 6.81 -17.05
CA VAL A 617 15.11 5.63 -17.30
C VAL A 617 14.26 4.37 -17.46
N HIS A 618 14.80 3.35 -18.10
CA HIS A 618 14.11 2.06 -18.27
C HIS A 618 14.14 1.18 -17.00
N VAL A 619 13.85 1.81 -15.86
CA VAL A 619 13.77 1.17 -14.55
C VAL A 619 12.41 1.49 -13.93
N ILE A 620 11.72 0.43 -13.54
CA ILE A 620 10.37 0.47 -12.98
C ILE A 620 10.44 0.01 -11.52
N ASP A 621 10.01 0.83 -10.58
CA ASP A 621 9.92 0.44 -9.17
C ASP A 621 8.58 -0.24 -8.85
N MET A 622 8.57 -1.56 -8.82
CA MET A 622 7.38 -2.35 -8.44
C MET A 622 7.11 -2.28 -6.93
N GLY A 623 8.09 -1.89 -6.13
CA GLY A 623 8.12 -1.99 -4.68
C GLY A 623 7.84 -0.70 -3.91
N MET A 624 7.86 0.48 -4.55
CA MET A 624 7.73 1.84 -3.97
C MET A 624 7.74 1.83 -2.43
N GLY A 625 8.93 1.64 -1.87
CA GLY A 625 9.15 1.53 -0.44
C GLY A 625 9.81 2.80 0.06
N GLY A 626 9.04 3.72 0.63
CA GLY A 626 9.58 4.96 1.18
C GLY A 626 8.84 5.39 2.43
N GLN A 627 9.51 5.34 3.59
CA GLN A 627 9.03 5.97 4.84
C GLN A 627 9.06 7.52 4.79
N GLY A 628 9.31 8.08 3.60
CA GLY A 628 9.73 9.45 3.41
C GLY A 628 11.11 9.72 4.03
N THR A 629 11.51 10.98 3.97
CA THR A 629 12.69 11.50 4.65
C THR A 629 12.26 12.57 5.65
N THR A 630 12.76 12.50 6.87
CA THR A 630 12.49 13.51 7.88
C THR A 630 13.23 14.81 7.55
N VAL A 631 12.50 15.93 7.55
CA VAL A 631 13.02 17.27 7.26
C VAL A 631 12.77 18.18 8.45
N LYS A 632 13.85 18.74 9.01
CA LYS A 632 13.81 19.66 10.16
C LYS A 632 13.81 21.12 9.70
N ARG A 633 12.75 21.54 9.00
CA ARG A 633 12.64 22.89 8.42
C ARG A 633 11.79 23.84 9.26
N PHE A 634 10.81 23.33 9.99
CA PHE A 634 9.80 24.15 10.68
C PHE A 634 9.98 24.13 12.20
N LYS A 635 9.52 25.19 12.87
CA LYS A 635 9.65 25.33 14.34
C LYS A 635 8.73 24.41 15.12
N ASP A 636 7.62 23.99 14.53
CA ASP A 636 6.62 23.11 15.13
C ASP A 636 7.07 21.65 15.17
N GLY A 637 8.11 21.26 14.43
CA GLY A 637 8.80 19.98 14.55
C GLY A 637 9.20 19.37 13.22
N ASP A 638 9.39 18.06 13.24
CA ASP A 638 9.86 17.26 12.10
C ASP A 638 8.73 17.03 11.09
N SER A 639 8.96 17.38 9.82
CA SER A 639 8.08 17.09 8.67
C SER A 639 8.59 15.88 7.89
N ILE A 640 7.74 15.25 7.08
CA ILE A 640 8.13 14.11 6.24
C ILE A 640 7.95 14.44 4.76
N ILE A 641 8.98 14.22 3.95
CA ILE A 641 8.95 14.43 2.49
C ILE A 641 9.02 13.10 1.74
N GLY A 642 8.29 12.96 0.63
CA GLY A 642 8.33 11.79 -0.26
C GLY A 642 7.87 10.48 0.39
N MET A 643 6.82 10.53 1.21
CA MET A 643 6.24 9.33 1.82
C MET A 643 5.54 8.51 0.73
N GLN A 644 6.01 7.28 0.51
CA GLN A 644 5.48 6.35 -0.49
C GLN A 644 5.13 5.00 0.15
N TRP A 645 4.86 4.98 1.46
CA TRP A 645 4.71 3.76 2.23
C TRP A 645 3.36 3.01 2.17
N PRO A 646 2.31 3.34 1.36
CA PRO A 646 1.10 2.50 1.39
C PRO A 646 1.31 1.08 0.84
N ASP A 647 2.47 0.78 0.22
CA ASP A 647 2.64 -0.38 -0.66
C ASP A 647 3.47 -1.54 -0.10
N THR A 648 4.23 -1.38 0.99
CA THR A 648 5.20 -2.42 1.37
C THR A 648 4.52 -3.67 1.94
N SER A 649 4.77 -4.81 1.28
CA SER A 649 4.42 -6.17 1.73
C SER A 649 2.92 -6.50 1.83
N PHE A 650 2.05 -5.67 1.25
CA PHE A 650 0.62 -5.93 1.17
C PHE A 650 0.26 -6.75 -0.08
N LEU A 651 -0.51 -7.83 0.10
CA LEU A 651 -0.87 -8.74 -0.99
C LEU A 651 -1.80 -8.08 -2.02
N ASP A 652 -2.82 -7.34 -1.57
CA ASP A 652 -3.72 -6.62 -2.48
C ASP A 652 -2.97 -5.58 -3.33
N ALA A 653 -2.03 -4.84 -2.72
CA ALA A 653 -1.21 -3.87 -3.44
C ALA A 653 -0.29 -4.55 -4.46
N ALA A 654 0.16 -5.78 -4.19
CA ALA A 654 0.97 -6.56 -5.14
C ALA A 654 0.14 -6.97 -6.36
N ALA A 655 -1.08 -7.49 -6.13
CA ALA A 655 -1.98 -7.89 -7.21
C ALA A 655 -2.42 -6.69 -8.07
N ASP A 656 -2.81 -5.58 -7.43
CA ASP A 656 -3.18 -4.32 -8.11
C ASP A 656 -2.02 -3.77 -8.96
N SER A 657 -0.82 -3.67 -8.37
CA SER A 657 0.34 -3.15 -9.10
C SER A 657 0.75 -4.07 -10.26
N ALA A 658 0.72 -5.40 -10.07
CA ALA A 658 1.05 -6.35 -11.12
C ALA A 658 0.05 -6.30 -12.30
N ALA A 659 -1.25 -6.21 -12.00
CA ALA A 659 -2.29 -6.10 -13.01
C ALA A 659 -2.18 -4.82 -13.85
N ASN A 660 -1.86 -3.70 -13.22
CA ASN A 660 -1.65 -2.43 -13.92
C ASN A 660 -0.34 -2.39 -14.71
N MET A 661 0.75 -2.98 -14.19
CA MET A 661 2.06 -2.90 -14.84
C MET A 661 2.29 -3.95 -15.93
N ALA A 662 1.51 -5.03 -15.98
CA ALA A 662 1.63 -6.04 -17.03
C ALA A 662 1.34 -5.50 -18.44
N PRO A 663 0.22 -4.79 -18.71
CA PRO A 663 -0.02 -4.15 -20.00
C PRO A 663 1.06 -3.12 -20.37
N VAL A 664 1.52 -2.32 -19.40
CA VAL A 664 2.60 -1.34 -19.60
C VAL A 664 3.90 -2.05 -20.03
N THR A 665 4.24 -3.16 -19.37
CA THR A 665 5.44 -3.96 -19.70
C THR A 665 5.37 -4.49 -21.14
N VAL A 666 4.23 -5.04 -21.56
CA VAL A 666 4.04 -5.54 -22.93
C VAL A 666 4.05 -4.39 -23.95
N LEU A 667 3.43 -3.25 -23.64
CA LEU A 667 3.41 -2.07 -24.50
C LEU A 667 4.82 -1.53 -24.74
N LEU A 668 5.60 -1.30 -23.67
CA LEU A 668 6.98 -0.82 -23.77
C LEU A 668 7.84 -1.77 -24.60
N SER A 669 7.69 -3.08 -24.36
CA SER A 669 8.42 -4.11 -25.12
C SER A 669 8.05 -4.10 -26.59
N THR A 670 6.76 -3.90 -26.90
CA THR A 670 6.28 -3.78 -28.27
C THR A 670 6.87 -2.54 -28.93
N MET A 671 6.91 -1.40 -28.25
CA MET A 671 7.55 -0.17 -28.75
C MET A 671 9.03 -0.39 -29.07
N THR A 672 9.78 -1.04 -28.16
CA THR A 672 11.19 -1.37 -28.37
C THR A 672 11.41 -2.33 -29.53
N GLN A 673 10.59 -3.39 -29.62
CA GLN A 673 10.60 -4.36 -30.72
C GLN A 673 10.39 -3.67 -32.08
N GLU A 674 9.52 -2.68 -32.06
CA GLU A 674 9.17 -1.88 -33.23
C GLU A 674 10.16 -0.74 -33.52
N GLY A 675 11.28 -0.64 -32.79
CA GLY A 675 12.42 0.24 -33.11
C GLY A 675 12.48 1.55 -32.31
N ILE A 676 11.47 1.84 -31.48
CA ILE A 676 11.42 3.04 -30.64
C ILE A 676 12.52 2.93 -29.58
N GLN A 677 13.51 3.82 -29.66
CA GLN A 677 14.69 3.79 -28.78
C GLN A 677 14.38 4.22 -27.33
N LYS A 678 13.43 5.14 -27.15
CA LYS A 678 13.04 5.69 -25.86
C LYS A 678 11.54 5.46 -25.58
N PRO A 679 11.10 4.21 -25.44
CA PRO A 679 9.69 3.84 -25.29
C PRO A 679 9.03 4.46 -24.06
N ALA A 680 9.75 4.59 -22.93
CA ALA A 680 9.21 5.22 -21.73
C ALA A 680 8.94 6.73 -21.94
N GLU A 681 9.92 7.45 -22.52
CA GLU A 681 9.77 8.88 -22.86
C GLU A 681 8.63 9.09 -23.87
N HIS A 682 8.53 8.22 -24.87
CA HIS A 682 7.46 8.27 -25.86
C HIS A 682 6.08 8.04 -25.23
N LEU A 683 5.93 7.02 -24.39
CA LEU A 683 4.69 6.75 -23.67
C LEU A 683 4.26 7.93 -22.80
N LEU A 684 5.19 8.53 -22.05
CA LEU A 684 4.89 9.69 -21.21
C LEU A 684 4.49 10.91 -22.03
N LYS A 685 5.17 11.16 -23.16
CA LYS A 685 4.80 12.25 -24.06
C LYS A 685 3.39 12.09 -24.65
N GLU A 686 3.03 10.87 -25.06
CA GLU A 686 1.69 10.56 -25.55
C GLU A 686 0.64 10.65 -24.43
N TYR A 687 1.02 10.29 -23.20
CA TYR A 687 0.18 10.48 -22.01
C TYR A 687 -0.09 11.96 -21.73
N ASP A 688 0.95 12.78 -21.68
CA ASP A 688 0.84 14.21 -21.43
C ASP A 688 0.01 14.90 -22.52
N ALA A 689 0.18 14.49 -23.78
CA ALA A 689 -0.64 14.99 -24.90
C ALA A 689 -2.11 14.54 -24.85
N GLY A 690 -2.42 13.46 -24.11
CA GLY A 690 -3.76 12.90 -23.94
C GLY A 690 -4.46 13.29 -22.64
N LEU A 691 -3.86 14.19 -21.85
CA LEU A 691 -4.47 14.82 -20.68
C LEU A 691 -5.59 15.79 -21.11
N PRO A 692 -6.62 16.01 -20.26
CA PRO A 692 -7.62 17.04 -20.54
C PRO A 692 -6.95 18.42 -20.61
N SER A 693 -7.56 19.33 -21.37
CA SER A 693 -7.15 20.73 -21.34
C SER A 693 -7.41 21.34 -19.96
N GLU A 694 -6.65 22.37 -19.59
CA GLU A 694 -6.89 23.13 -18.35
C GLU A 694 -8.33 23.67 -18.29
N GLU A 695 -8.90 24.11 -19.42
CA GLU A 695 -10.30 24.58 -19.48
C GLU A 695 -11.31 23.47 -19.14
N GLU A 696 -11.15 22.26 -19.68
CA GLU A 696 -12.02 21.12 -19.37
C GLU A 696 -11.90 20.70 -17.91
N PHE A 697 -10.67 20.70 -17.39
CA PHE A 697 -10.36 20.35 -16.02
C PHE A 697 -10.93 21.38 -15.04
N ASP A 698 -10.68 22.67 -15.27
CA ASP A 698 -11.18 23.77 -14.44
C ASP A 698 -12.71 23.77 -14.40
N LYS A 699 -13.37 23.53 -15.54
CA LYS A 699 -14.83 23.41 -15.60
C LYS A 699 -15.35 22.26 -14.74
N GLU A 700 -14.69 21.10 -14.76
CA GLU A 700 -15.07 19.98 -13.88
C GLU A 700 -14.83 20.31 -12.41
N VAL A 701 -13.70 20.92 -12.07
CA VAL A 701 -13.34 21.14 -10.67
C VAL A 701 -14.14 22.28 -10.04
N GLU A 702 -14.47 23.32 -10.79
CA GLU A 702 -15.22 24.49 -10.33
C GLU A 702 -16.60 24.13 -9.76
N GLN A 703 -17.22 23.04 -10.26
CA GLN A 703 -18.51 22.58 -9.75
C GLN A 703 -18.48 22.16 -8.27
N PHE A 704 -17.28 21.95 -7.69
CA PHE A 704 -17.10 21.59 -6.28
C PHE A 704 -16.92 22.79 -5.34
N ARG A 705 -16.85 24.03 -5.86
CA ARG A 705 -16.75 25.23 -5.02
C ARG A 705 -17.89 25.36 -3.99
N PRO A 706 -19.17 25.07 -4.32
CA PRO A 706 -20.24 25.07 -3.33
C PRO A 706 -20.02 24.00 -2.24
N THR A 707 -19.54 22.82 -2.63
CA THR A 707 -19.26 21.68 -1.73
C THR A 707 -18.12 22.00 -0.78
N TRP A 708 -17.09 22.73 -1.22
CA TRP A 708 -16.00 23.24 -0.38
C TRP A 708 -16.52 24.14 0.74
N LYS A 709 -17.42 25.07 0.41
CA LYS A 709 -18.05 25.93 1.41
C LYS A 709 -18.89 25.11 2.38
N GLU A 710 -19.75 24.21 1.87
CA GLU A 710 -20.64 23.39 2.68
C GLU A 710 -19.86 22.51 3.68
N VAL A 711 -18.77 21.86 3.26
CA VAL A 711 -17.99 20.99 4.16
C VAL A 711 -17.30 21.81 5.28
N HIS A 712 -16.84 23.02 4.99
CA HIS A 712 -16.32 23.95 6.01
C HIS A 712 -17.40 24.40 7.00
N GLU A 713 -18.58 24.78 6.51
CA GLU A 713 -19.71 25.16 7.36
C GLU A 713 -20.13 24.01 8.28
N LYS A 714 -20.24 22.78 7.74
CA LYS A 714 -20.56 21.59 8.52
C LYS A 714 -19.53 21.34 9.61
N ARG A 715 -18.23 21.45 9.28
CA ARG A 715 -17.16 21.27 10.27
C ARG A 715 -17.27 22.30 11.41
N ALA A 716 -17.42 23.59 11.05
CA ALA A 716 -17.55 24.67 12.04
C ALA A 716 -18.78 24.44 12.94
N PHE A 717 -19.90 24.01 12.34
CA PHE A 717 -21.13 23.73 13.08
C PHE A 717 -20.99 22.52 14.03
N LEU A 718 -20.29 21.46 13.63
CA LEU A 718 -20.04 20.31 14.51
C LEU A 718 -19.16 20.68 15.71
N LEU A 719 -18.15 21.53 15.50
CA LEU A 719 -17.31 22.05 16.59
C LEU A 719 -18.13 22.94 17.53
N LEU A 720 -19.04 23.76 16.99
CA LEU A 720 -20.00 24.52 17.79
C LEU A 720 -20.86 23.57 18.64
N CYS A 721 -21.48 22.55 18.03
CA CYS A 721 -22.30 21.56 18.72
C CYS A 721 -21.53 20.87 19.87
N GLU A 722 -20.28 20.47 19.64
CA GLU A 722 -19.43 19.86 20.66
C GLU A 722 -19.14 20.82 21.82
N SER A 723 -18.96 22.11 21.53
CA SER A 723 -18.64 23.13 22.56
C SER A 723 -19.82 23.49 23.45
N VAL A 724 -21.05 23.38 22.95
CA VAL A 724 -22.27 23.83 23.66
C VAL A 724 -23.05 22.70 24.31
N ALA A 725 -22.99 21.48 23.76
CA ALA A 725 -23.74 20.34 24.29
C ALA A 725 -23.21 19.91 25.66
N THR A 726 -24.11 19.79 26.64
CA THR A 726 -23.75 19.32 28.00
C THR A 726 -23.75 17.80 28.13
N ASP A 727 -24.50 17.11 27.26
CA ASP A 727 -24.65 15.65 27.25
C ASP A 727 -24.84 15.11 25.82
N ALA A 728 -24.84 13.78 25.69
CA ALA A 728 -24.94 13.11 24.41
C ALA A 728 -26.28 13.28 23.69
N LEU A 729 -27.39 13.46 24.42
CA LEU A 729 -28.72 13.66 23.82
C LEU A 729 -28.79 15.03 23.15
N GLN A 730 -28.34 16.07 23.86
CA GLN A 730 -28.23 17.41 23.27
C GLN A 730 -27.29 17.44 22.07
N TYR A 731 -26.13 16.80 22.17
CA TYR A 731 -25.20 16.74 21.03
C TYR A 731 -25.83 16.05 19.82
N LEU A 732 -26.53 14.94 20.04
CA LEU A 732 -27.25 14.25 18.96
C LEU A 732 -28.31 15.15 18.33
N GLU A 733 -29.11 15.85 19.15
CA GLU A 733 -30.13 16.78 18.68
C GLU A 733 -29.56 17.93 17.84
N TYR A 734 -28.51 18.60 18.33
CA TYR A 734 -27.89 19.72 17.63
C TYR A 734 -27.17 19.27 16.37
N SER A 735 -26.37 18.20 16.47
CA SER A 735 -25.60 17.68 15.33
C SER A 735 -26.50 17.09 14.23
N ASP A 736 -27.75 16.73 14.52
CA ASP A 736 -28.69 16.30 13.48
C ASP A 736 -29.08 17.44 12.52
N LYS A 737 -28.91 18.70 12.92
CA LYS A 737 -29.10 19.86 12.03
C LYS A 737 -27.95 20.09 11.06
N VAL A 738 -26.84 19.33 11.18
CA VAL A 738 -25.65 19.53 10.34
C VAL A 738 -25.92 19.38 8.84
N PHE A 739 -26.94 18.62 8.44
CA PHE A 739 -27.16 18.25 7.05
C PHE A 739 -27.78 19.34 6.17
N ASP A 740 -28.38 20.37 6.76
CA ASP A 740 -29.10 21.41 6.02
C ASP A 740 -28.72 22.81 6.54
N SER A 741 -28.27 23.66 5.62
CA SER A 741 -27.77 25.00 5.95
C SER A 741 -28.82 25.90 6.59
N GLN A 742 -30.10 25.76 6.22
CA GLN A 742 -31.19 26.54 6.80
C GLN A 742 -31.45 26.11 8.25
N THR A 743 -31.43 24.80 8.53
CA THR A 743 -31.61 24.29 9.89
C THR A 743 -30.43 24.62 10.80
N ARG A 744 -29.18 24.60 10.29
CA ARG A 744 -28.00 25.09 11.03
C ARG A 744 -28.18 26.56 11.40
N LYS A 745 -28.53 27.39 10.41
CA LYS A 745 -28.74 28.83 10.60
C LYS A 745 -29.86 29.12 11.59
N ALA A 746 -31.01 28.47 11.45
CA ALA A 746 -32.15 28.68 12.33
C ALA A 746 -31.81 28.36 13.80
N LEU A 747 -31.05 27.29 14.05
CA LEU A 747 -30.60 26.94 15.41
C LEU A 747 -29.64 28.01 15.97
N VAL A 748 -28.66 28.46 15.17
CA VAL A 748 -27.72 29.49 15.62
C VAL A 748 -28.41 30.83 15.84
N ASP A 749 -29.33 31.22 14.96
CA ASP A 749 -30.11 32.46 15.09
C ASP A 749 -30.98 32.44 16.35
N ASP A 750 -31.60 31.29 16.69
CA ASP A 750 -32.32 31.10 17.95
C ASP A 750 -31.40 31.29 19.16
N TRP A 751 -30.21 30.67 19.16
CA TRP A 751 -29.25 30.85 20.25
C TRP A 751 -28.79 32.30 20.39
N VAL A 752 -28.59 33.03 19.29
CA VAL A 752 -28.26 34.47 19.31
C VAL A 752 -29.40 35.28 19.91
N GLN A 753 -30.64 35.07 19.45
CA GLN A 753 -31.82 35.80 19.93
C GLN A 753 -32.05 35.58 21.43
N ASN A 754 -31.84 34.34 21.89
CA ASN A 754 -31.99 33.94 23.29
C ASN A 754 -30.74 34.22 24.14
N LYS A 755 -29.69 34.83 23.57
CA LYS A 755 -28.40 35.15 24.24
C LYS A 755 -27.71 33.94 24.87
N LEU A 756 -27.80 32.79 24.22
CA LEU A 756 -27.17 31.53 24.62
C LEU A 756 -25.77 31.42 23.99
N HIS A 757 -24.84 30.73 24.67
CA HIS A 757 -23.55 30.28 24.10
C HIS A 757 -22.66 31.35 23.44
N GLY A 758 -22.76 32.63 23.82
CA GLY A 758 -22.16 33.78 23.12
C GLY A 758 -20.74 33.55 22.58
N ASN A 759 -19.77 33.18 23.42
CA ASN A 759 -18.38 32.95 22.98
C ASN A 759 -18.24 31.82 21.93
N ALA A 760 -19.02 30.74 22.06
CA ALA A 760 -18.99 29.64 21.09
C ALA A 760 -19.57 30.08 19.73
N ILE A 761 -20.63 30.90 19.75
CA ILE A 761 -21.22 31.49 18.54
C ILE A 761 -20.26 32.47 17.88
N ASP A 762 -19.50 33.25 18.65
CA ASP A 762 -18.49 34.16 18.11
C ASP A 762 -17.37 33.38 17.40
N ILE A 763 -16.88 32.29 18.00
CA ILE A 763 -15.90 31.38 17.37
C ILE A 763 -16.47 30.76 16.09
N TYR A 764 -17.71 30.28 16.12
CA TYR A 764 -18.38 29.75 14.93
C TYR A 764 -18.50 30.81 13.83
N SER A 765 -19.00 32.00 14.18
CA SER A 765 -19.20 33.10 13.23
C SER A 765 -17.88 33.55 12.60
N GLN A 766 -16.79 33.54 13.38
CA GLN A 766 -15.45 33.80 12.86
C GLN A 766 -15.00 32.70 11.91
N ALA A 767 -15.18 31.43 12.28
CA ALA A 767 -14.83 30.29 11.41
C ALA A 767 -15.61 30.30 10.08
N ILE A 768 -16.86 30.76 10.06
CA ILE A 768 -17.65 30.94 8.83
C ILE A 768 -17.10 32.09 7.96
N LYS A 769 -16.65 33.20 8.58
CA LYS A 769 -16.06 34.34 7.87
C LYS A 769 -14.68 34.03 7.30
N GLU A 770 -13.93 33.15 7.98
CA GLU A 770 -12.57 32.74 7.63
C GLU A 770 -12.52 31.48 6.75
N ILE A 771 -13.65 31.04 6.16
CA ILE A 771 -13.64 29.93 5.22
C ILE A 771 -12.71 30.31 4.05
N PRO A 772 -11.62 29.55 3.81
CA PRO A 772 -10.69 29.84 2.72
C PRO A 772 -11.39 29.67 1.37
N GLU A 773 -10.90 30.40 0.37
CA GLU A 773 -11.34 30.18 -1.01
C GLU A 773 -10.97 28.77 -1.48
N PHE A 774 -11.82 28.18 -2.32
CA PHE A 774 -11.50 26.93 -2.99
C PHE A 774 -10.45 27.19 -4.07
N ASP A 775 -9.27 26.59 -3.88
CA ASP A 775 -8.07 26.76 -4.71
C ASP A 775 -7.55 25.37 -5.14
N PRO A 776 -8.11 24.82 -6.23
CA PRO A 776 -7.71 23.51 -6.72
C PRO A 776 -6.31 23.51 -7.38
N PRO A 777 -5.70 22.34 -7.58
CA PRO A 777 -4.51 22.18 -8.43
C PRO A 777 -4.87 22.44 -9.90
N SER A 778 -3.88 22.77 -10.73
CA SER A 778 -4.04 22.67 -12.19
C SER A 778 -4.19 21.22 -12.65
N ALA A 779 -4.59 21.00 -13.91
CA ALA A 779 -4.65 19.65 -14.48
C ALA A 779 -3.29 18.96 -14.36
N THR A 780 -2.21 19.67 -14.71
CA THR A 780 -0.84 19.15 -14.61
C THR A 780 -0.50 18.74 -13.17
N GLU A 781 -0.69 19.64 -12.21
CA GLU A 781 -0.42 19.38 -10.78
C GLU A 781 -1.24 18.18 -10.26
N TYR A 782 -2.50 18.07 -10.69
CA TYR A 782 -3.40 16.99 -10.30
C TYR A 782 -2.94 15.63 -10.84
N PHE A 783 -2.58 15.52 -12.12
CA PHE A 783 -2.23 14.23 -12.72
C PHE A 783 -0.82 13.77 -12.32
N GLU A 784 0.11 14.70 -12.06
CA GLU A 784 1.47 14.38 -11.61
C GLU A 784 1.53 13.71 -10.25
N ARG A 785 0.53 13.92 -9.37
CA ARG A 785 0.50 13.27 -8.04
C ARG A 785 0.27 11.75 -8.12
N PHE A 786 -0.21 11.23 -9.27
CA PHE A 786 -0.47 9.81 -9.47
C PHE A 786 0.68 9.15 -10.24
N VAL A 787 1.51 8.41 -9.52
CA VAL A 787 2.64 7.65 -10.08
C VAL A 787 2.23 6.45 -10.95
N ASP A 788 1.00 5.97 -10.79
CA ASP A 788 0.45 4.84 -11.53
C ASP A 788 -0.56 5.31 -12.59
N PHE A 789 -0.65 4.57 -13.69
CA PHE A 789 -1.75 4.74 -14.64
C PHE A 789 -3.03 4.12 -14.11
N SER A 790 -4.17 4.77 -14.36
CA SER A 790 -5.47 4.14 -14.23
C SER A 790 -5.70 3.14 -15.38
N PRO A 791 -6.59 2.15 -15.19
CA PRO A 791 -7.03 1.24 -16.26
C PRO A 791 -7.36 1.96 -17.58
N SER A 792 -8.18 3.00 -17.53
CA SER A 792 -8.59 3.77 -18.70
C SER A 792 -7.45 4.55 -19.34
N GLU A 793 -6.53 5.10 -18.54
CA GLU A 793 -5.31 5.75 -19.07
C GLU A 793 -4.46 4.77 -19.88
N ILE A 794 -4.24 3.55 -19.37
CA ILE A 794 -3.48 2.51 -20.10
C ILE A 794 -4.19 2.14 -21.41
N THR A 795 -5.52 2.00 -21.40
CA THR A 795 -6.26 1.57 -22.60
C THR A 795 -6.26 2.56 -23.75
N LYS A 796 -5.93 3.85 -23.49
CA LYS A 796 -5.70 4.87 -24.52
C LYS A 796 -4.48 4.56 -25.40
N PHE A 797 -3.59 3.68 -24.94
CA PHE A 797 -2.39 3.26 -25.67
C PHE A 797 -2.51 1.78 -26.12
N PRO A 798 -3.37 1.47 -27.10
CA PRO A 798 -3.53 0.10 -27.58
C PRO A 798 -2.22 -0.46 -28.14
N ILE A 799 -1.93 -1.73 -27.83
CA ILE A 799 -0.75 -2.44 -28.36
C ILE A 799 -0.82 -2.49 -29.90
N GLU A 800 -2.04 -2.48 -30.45
CA GLU A 800 -2.36 -2.45 -31.87
C GLU A 800 -1.79 -1.20 -32.58
N SER A 801 -1.79 -0.02 -31.94
CA SER A 801 -1.40 1.25 -32.57
C SER A 801 0.11 1.46 -32.68
N VAL A 802 0.92 0.60 -32.04
CA VAL A 802 2.38 0.65 -32.14
C VAL A 802 2.79 0.27 -33.57
N ARG A 803 3.15 1.28 -34.38
CA ARG A 803 3.62 1.32 -35.80
C ARG A 803 2.69 1.78 -36.92
N THR A 804 1.41 1.98 -36.73
CA THR A 804 0.54 2.41 -37.86
C THR A 804 0.57 3.92 -38.14
N GLY A 805 1.43 4.70 -37.48
CA GLY A 805 1.31 6.17 -37.48
C GLY A 805 -0.02 6.65 -36.86
N GLY A 806 -0.67 5.77 -36.08
CA GLY A 806 -2.07 5.90 -35.65
C GLY A 806 -2.29 6.52 -34.28
N PHE A 807 -1.25 6.70 -33.44
CA PHE A 807 -1.44 7.27 -32.09
C PHE A 807 -2.17 8.62 -32.12
N MET A 808 -1.88 9.48 -33.11
CA MET A 808 -2.60 10.74 -33.28
C MET A 808 -3.92 10.64 -34.06
N LYS A 809 -4.13 9.62 -34.90
CA LYS A 809 -5.36 9.49 -35.70
C LYS A 809 -6.50 8.80 -34.95
N ASP A 810 -6.19 7.76 -34.17
CA ASP A 810 -7.20 6.97 -33.48
C ASP A 810 -7.65 7.63 -32.16
N THR A 811 -6.75 8.31 -31.45
CA THR A 811 -7.06 9.01 -30.19
C THR A 811 -8.00 10.20 -30.41
N PHE A 812 -7.82 10.97 -31.48
CA PHE A 812 -8.75 12.05 -31.86
C PHE A 812 -10.14 11.54 -32.28
N SER A 813 -10.23 10.35 -32.88
CA SER A 813 -11.51 9.76 -33.28
C SER A 813 -12.30 9.20 -32.09
N ASN A 814 -11.62 8.69 -31.07
CA ASN A 814 -12.24 8.15 -29.87
C ASN A 814 -12.61 9.22 -28.84
N LEU A 815 -11.85 10.32 -28.73
CA LEU A 815 -12.23 11.48 -27.90
C LEU A 815 -13.48 12.20 -28.44
N LYS A 816 -13.64 12.30 -29.78
CA LYS A 816 -14.86 12.88 -30.39
C LYS A 816 -16.14 12.06 -30.11
N ARG A 817 -16.02 10.77 -29.83
CA ARG A 817 -17.17 9.91 -29.48
C ARG A 817 -17.59 9.97 -28.01
N LEU A 818 -16.74 10.49 -27.13
CA LEU A 818 -17.01 10.59 -25.69
C LEU A 818 -17.54 11.96 -25.24
N VAL A 819 -17.55 12.98 -26.12
CA VAL A 819 -17.85 14.38 -25.74
C VAL A 819 -19.08 14.97 -26.45
N LEU A 820 -19.77 14.22 -27.31
CA LEU A 820 -21.01 14.71 -27.93
C LEU A 820 -22.22 13.88 -27.48
N PRO A 821 -23.15 14.44 -26.68
CA PRO A 821 -24.48 13.88 -26.62
C PRO A 821 -25.12 14.09 -27.99
N ASP A 822 -25.67 13.02 -28.55
CA ASP A 822 -26.39 13.01 -29.81
C ASP A 822 -27.60 13.95 -29.70
N GLN A 823 -27.42 15.20 -30.11
CA GLN A 823 -28.51 16.16 -30.30
C GLN A 823 -28.99 16.06 -31.75
N SER A 824 -29.96 15.18 -31.98
CA SER A 824 -30.92 15.36 -33.06
C SER A 824 -32.30 15.59 -32.44
N SER A 825 -32.72 16.86 -32.42
CA SER A 825 -34.05 17.28 -32.05
C SER A 825 -34.92 17.50 -33.28
N ASP A 826 -36.17 17.08 -33.13
CA ASP A 826 -37.41 17.60 -33.73
C ASP A 826 -37.79 17.17 -35.16
N SER A 827 -39.05 16.84 -35.49
CA SER A 827 -40.31 16.79 -34.75
C SER A 827 -41.42 16.21 -35.66
N GLN A 828 -42.62 16.00 -35.09
CA GLN A 828 -43.94 15.62 -35.63
C GLN A 828 -44.35 14.19 -35.24
N GLY A 829 -45.47 13.90 -34.59
CA GLY A 829 -46.58 14.72 -34.12
C GLY A 829 -47.75 13.80 -33.72
N ALA A 830 -48.54 14.25 -32.75
CA ALA A 830 -49.95 13.91 -32.48
C ALA A 830 -50.37 12.50 -31.97
N LYS A 831 -51.00 12.56 -30.78
CA LYS A 831 -52.26 11.91 -30.36
C LYS A 831 -52.36 10.38 -30.32
N GLY A 832 -52.75 9.84 -29.16
CA GLY A 832 -53.54 8.61 -29.10
C GLY A 832 -53.38 7.83 -27.81
N ALA A 833 -54.49 7.58 -27.13
CA ALA A 833 -54.65 6.87 -25.87
C ALA A 833 -54.46 5.34 -25.95
N TRP A 834 -54.52 4.71 -24.77
CA TRP A 834 -54.92 3.33 -24.42
C TRP A 834 -53.86 2.41 -23.79
N MET A 835 -54.01 2.22 -22.47
CA MET A 835 -54.30 0.96 -21.74
C MET A 835 -53.60 -0.38 -22.07
N ILE A 836 -53.13 -1.00 -20.98
CA ILE A 836 -53.08 -2.46 -20.63
C ILE A 836 -51.88 -3.30 -21.11
N GLY A 837 -51.22 -3.96 -20.13
CA GLY A 837 -50.98 -5.41 -20.20
C GLY A 837 -49.54 -5.92 -20.00
N SER A 838 -49.32 -6.64 -18.89
CA SER A 838 -48.53 -7.89 -18.72
C SER A 838 -47.63 -8.37 -19.87
N GLY A 839 -46.42 -8.90 -19.70
CA GLY A 839 -45.77 -9.57 -18.58
C GLY A 839 -44.84 -10.66 -19.14
N ALA A 840 -43.71 -10.91 -18.46
CA ALA A 840 -42.93 -12.15 -18.34
C ALA A 840 -41.58 -11.79 -17.70
#